data_AF-M9PCR4-F1
#
_entry.id   AF-M9PCR4-F1
#
_cell.length_a   1.000
_cell.length_b   1.000
_cell.length_c   1.000
_cell.angle_alpha   90.00
_cell.angle_beta   90.00
_cell.angle_gamma   90.00
#
_symmetry.space_group_name_H-M   'P 1'
#
loop_
_entity.id
_entity.type
_entity.pdbx_description
1 polymer ?
#
loop_
_entity_poly.entity_id
_entity_poly.type
_entity_poly.pdbx_seq_one_letter_code
_entity_poly.pdbx_strand_id
1 'polypeptide(L)'
;MSFLDDNNACGQNLLNIVSVGNSIIAEILRLKDYVPSIYRLDNKADKAKYGELILDFSYFKIAEDHERRIEQSPSIHHYASDLQQYIEELNTGYYIQQTLETVLQEEEGRQLLCESLYLFGVILLMVDFHIPGDVRERLLIAYYRYSGGDATPSGDESNIHDVCLLLRSTGYVHPSIAAKVLGLGGKQAGARAASLVVPRYPEAYFSRFRFDENFVDLVVARLRCDDIYNQLNLYPHPAHRSTALSTQAAMLYVCLYFCPQVLHSQGSQMREIVDKFFCDNWTISVYMGMTVNLVDAWLDFKAARSAIENVISPPAIKALCQQQKEQLGKITQKTQEIVREGVLNDNFVLEHANKIIHLMRQSNVLLRWFCLHTSREVFIFAHTATLTGQVQKCVLHELQFNRNTLYNLLLNCSQMELSVREFLAEIQQTKEERWTKSREEAMQRLNELSEAFAGSRPLSKIEQNPQLQQWFGEVAGRLQKLELSRPQKSGRLIIQVMQALDDVQEYHNLHSNMLVKQQLQETRDMLNQMAQLINLKEDIEIHIQMITDFSYAWHLLQFDFTPPMQEHIKRQPQAVIGIRAVFLKLASTLEVPLMRINQARSEDLVSVSNYYSTELANFLRRVLQIVPETMFSILAKIIYLLTNVIKEFPTKVEKERLKDYAQFEERAKVAQLTNSIAVFTKGILMMKTTLVGVIELDPKQLLEDGIRKELVNHLANAYNLGLIFTPEKGKTPVQLLQQKLQALAKTIEGYRRSFEYIEDYLRVQGLRILLEESQRIINYNVEKECNAFLRNKVQEFQSEHQSQIIPIPNFPPLLGDPSNNFIGRLAHEILRCTDPKQTIFLDLKSTWYEKKAPHQEVLAGSGFFEILREALAPAGMVGLERLYAHMLADELKRNLERLQRNLTSDRMWVDTLAALTRELEARDFPTPEVSKQPLKYYQAYTQRWLKVWPTLLDWVLCIGQKQLLRREIAGELSFSSKCDAKLLENTADTLNKALLLELSLSKDLCDEKGVVMLTELQETLLYTGNFEPLEQVFLITKNTHNMALFMFLFTIAHLGRMQHSTITDCLLPKSAKDNIDNVPFIVGLVTILQQFHKNVKMLYISYMSQYVVTVSEAQLLDKEILGPEVVTALHFLLAFIRIARLPLGVLEQRIPNIILSEYEYLSTLLK
;
A
#
# COMPACT_ATOMS: atom_id res chain seq x y z
N MET A 1 -34.32 30.59 -19.35
CA MET A 1 -34.06 29.26 -18.76
C MET A 1 -32.61 28.99 -19.01
N SER A 2 -31.87 28.53 -18.00
CA SER A 2 -30.48 28.13 -18.18
C SER A 2 -30.44 26.98 -19.18
N PHE A 3 -29.40 26.90 -20.00
CA PHE A 3 -29.28 25.78 -20.94
C PHE A 3 -29.19 24.44 -20.18
N LEU A 4 -28.63 24.47 -18.96
CA LEU A 4 -28.54 23.35 -18.02
C LEU A 4 -29.73 23.19 -17.06
N ASP A 5 -30.88 23.85 -17.29
CA ASP A 5 -32.07 23.61 -16.45
C ASP A 5 -32.53 22.14 -16.57
N ASP A 6 -33.03 21.54 -15.47
CA ASP A 6 -33.52 20.15 -15.42
C ASP A 6 -34.62 19.87 -16.49
N ASN A 7 -35.31 20.91 -16.94
CA ASN A 7 -36.37 20.82 -17.96
C ASN A 7 -35.85 20.90 -19.41
N ASN A 8 -34.57 21.20 -19.63
CA ASN A 8 -33.98 21.26 -20.97
C ASN A 8 -33.28 19.94 -21.32
N ALA A 9 -34.02 19.00 -21.91
CA ALA A 9 -33.50 17.69 -22.30
C ALA A 9 -32.28 17.76 -23.23
N CYS A 10 -32.20 18.77 -24.10
CA CYS A 10 -31.07 18.98 -25.01
C CYS A 10 -29.77 19.30 -24.26
N GLY A 11 -29.86 20.15 -23.24
CA GLY A 11 -28.71 20.51 -22.40
C GLY A 11 -28.30 19.40 -21.44
N GLN A 12 -29.29 18.72 -20.85
CA GLN A 12 -29.04 17.59 -19.93
C GLN A 12 -28.40 16.40 -20.64
N ASN A 13 -28.81 16.05 -21.86
CA ASN A 13 -28.19 14.94 -22.60
C ASN A 13 -26.70 15.22 -22.90
N LEU A 14 -26.40 16.42 -23.39
CA LEU A 14 -25.01 16.82 -23.65
C LEU A 14 -24.16 16.88 -22.38
N LEU A 15 -24.71 17.41 -21.28
CA LEU A 15 -24.05 17.43 -19.97
C LEU A 15 -23.74 16.00 -19.48
N ASN A 16 -24.68 15.06 -19.65
CA ASN A 16 -24.49 13.65 -19.31
C ASN A 16 -23.37 13.02 -20.14
N ILE A 17 -23.33 13.26 -21.46
CA ILE A 17 -22.25 12.76 -22.31
C ILE A 17 -20.90 13.29 -21.79
N VAL A 18 -20.75 14.60 -21.58
CA VAL A 18 -19.49 15.20 -21.07
C VAL A 18 -19.11 14.66 -19.67
N SER A 19 -20.09 14.43 -18.80
CA SER A 19 -19.91 13.80 -17.49
C SER A 19 -19.33 12.39 -17.62
N VAL A 20 -19.94 11.53 -18.46
CA VAL A 20 -19.47 10.17 -18.73
C VAL A 20 -18.04 10.16 -19.28
N GLY A 21 -17.69 11.13 -20.13
CA GLY A 21 -16.33 11.26 -20.65
C GLY A 21 -15.27 11.45 -19.56
N ASN A 22 -15.56 12.26 -18.54
CA ASN A 22 -14.67 12.43 -17.39
C ASN A 22 -14.61 11.17 -16.50
N SER A 23 -15.74 10.48 -16.32
CA SER A 23 -15.79 9.18 -15.62
C SER A 23 -14.92 8.13 -16.31
N ILE A 24 -14.99 8.02 -17.64
CA ILE A 24 -14.19 7.07 -18.43
C ILE A 24 -12.69 7.33 -18.25
N ILE A 25 -12.24 8.59 -18.27
CA ILE A 25 -10.83 8.93 -18.05
C ILE A 25 -10.37 8.48 -16.65
N ALA A 26 -11.18 8.71 -15.62
CA ALA A 26 -10.89 8.26 -14.26
C ALA A 26 -10.82 6.73 -14.14
N GLU A 27 -11.71 6.00 -14.83
CA GLU A 27 -11.68 4.54 -14.89
C GLU A 27 -10.43 4.00 -15.60
N ILE A 28 -10.02 4.60 -16.73
CA ILE A 28 -8.76 4.24 -17.40
C ILE A 28 -7.58 4.43 -16.45
N LEU A 29 -7.58 5.55 -15.74
CA LEU A 29 -6.57 5.91 -14.77
C LEU A 29 -6.52 4.95 -13.57
N ARG A 30 -7.65 4.37 -13.15
CA ARG A 30 -7.70 3.27 -12.17
C ARG A 30 -7.20 1.96 -12.73
N LEU A 31 -7.72 1.57 -13.89
CA LEU A 31 -7.46 0.28 -14.52
C LEU A 31 -5.96 0.06 -14.77
N LYS A 32 -5.20 1.12 -15.07
CA LYS A 32 -3.75 1.04 -15.30
C LYS A 32 -3.00 0.36 -14.13
N ASP A 33 -3.47 0.54 -12.89
CA ASP A 33 -2.81 0.05 -11.68
C ASP A 33 -3.24 -1.38 -11.32
N TYR A 34 -4.38 -1.85 -11.86
CA TYR A 34 -4.91 -3.20 -11.64
C TYR A 34 -4.53 -4.21 -12.74
N VAL A 35 -3.84 -3.78 -13.80
CA VAL A 35 -3.36 -4.67 -14.87
C VAL A 35 -2.42 -5.74 -14.28
N PRO A 36 -2.79 -7.03 -14.26
CA PRO A 36 -1.98 -8.06 -13.63
C PRO A 36 -0.65 -8.24 -14.37
N SER A 37 0.45 -8.39 -13.64
CA SER A 37 1.81 -8.49 -14.20
C SER A 37 1.99 -9.64 -15.20
N ILE A 38 1.21 -10.72 -15.05
CA ILE A 38 1.22 -11.87 -15.96
C ILE A 38 0.80 -11.51 -17.39
N TYR A 39 -0.07 -10.51 -17.58
CA TYR A 39 -0.51 -10.06 -18.91
C TYR A 39 0.53 -9.19 -19.62
N ARG A 40 1.48 -8.63 -18.87
CA ARG A 40 2.61 -7.88 -19.43
C ARG A 40 3.66 -8.82 -20.07
N LEU A 41 3.79 -10.05 -19.55
CA LEU A 41 4.76 -11.06 -20.03
C LEU A 41 6.21 -10.55 -20.10
N ASP A 42 6.60 -9.66 -19.17
CA ASP A 42 7.93 -9.05 -19.12
C ASP A 42 9.05 -10.07 -18.81
N ASN A 43 8.73 -11.15 -18.08
CA ASN A 43 9.69 -12.15 -17.65
C ASN A 43 9.73 -13.37 -18.60
N LYS A 44 10.93 -13.88 -18.87
CA LYS A 44 11.11 -15.09 -19.70
C LYS A 44 10.40 -16.33 -19.11
N ALA A 45 10.33 -16.45 -17.79
CA ALA A 45 9.66 -17.55 -17.12
C ALA A 45 8.14 -17.52 -17.35
N ASP A 46 7.52 -16.34 -17.23
CA ASP A 46 6.09 -16.16 -17.46
C ASP A 46 5.74 -16.34 -18.93
N LYS A 47 6.60 -15.84 -19.84
CA LYS A 47 6.44 -16.05 -21.27
C LYS A 47 6.52 -17.53 -21.68
N ALA A 48 7.44 -18.29 -21.10
CA ALA A 48 7.57 -19.73 -21.37
C ALA A 48 6.41 -20.54 -20.78
N LYS A 49 5.85 -20.13 -19.64
CA LYS A 49 4.83 -20.88 -18.91
C LYS A 49 3.40 -20.54 -19.33
N TYR A 50 3.12 -19.26 -19.59
CA TYR A 50 1.78 -18.74 -19.84
C TYR A 50 1.62 -18.10 -21.22
N GLY A 51 2.70 -17.90 -21.98
CA GLY A 51 2.65 -17.25 -23.29
C GLY A 51 1.80 -18.00 -24.33
N GLU A 52 1.69 -19.33 -24.23
CA GLU A 52 0.78 -20.12 -25.07
C GLU A 52 -0.69 -20.03 -24.62
N LEU A 53 -0.95 -19.62 -23.38
CA LEU A 53 -2.30 -19.50 -22.80
C LEU A 53 -2.87 -18.08 -22.91
N ILE A 54 -2.01 -17.05 -22.86
CA ILE A 54 -2.37 -15.63 -22.92
C ILE A 54 -2.12 -15.13 -24.35
N LEU A 55 -3.21 -15.02 -25.11
CA LEU A 55 -3.19 -14.72 -26.54
C LEU A 55 -3.56 -13.26 -26.81
N ASP A 56 -2.96 -12.65 -27.83
CA ASP A 56 -3.32 -11.33 -28.36
C ASP A 56 -4.27 -11.48 -29.58
N PHE A 57 -4.58 -10.40 -30.31
CA PHE A 57 -5.52 -10.42 -31.44
C PHE A 57 -5.17 -11.44 -32.55
N SER A 58 -4.01 -12.09 -32.52
CA SER A 58 -3.74 -13.31 -33.31
C SER A 58 -4.69 -14.47 -33.01
N TYR A 59 -5.34 -14.51 -31.84
CA TYR A 59 -6.39 -15.48 -31.50
C TYR A 59 -7.52 -15.51 -32.53
N PHE A 60 -7.95 -14.34 -33.03
CA PHE A 60 -9.02 -14.25 -34.02
C PHE A 60 -8.66 -14.88 -35.37
N LYS A 61 -7.36 -15.07 -35.69
CA LYS A 61 -6.91 -15.79 -36.90
C LYS A 61 -7.04 -17.31 -36.78
N ILE A 62 -7.21 -17.83 -35.56
CA ILE A 62 -7.34 -19.26 -35.26
C ILE A 62 -8.81 -19.61 -34.94
N ALA A 63 -9.62 -18.61 -34.60
CA ALA A 63 -11.01 -18.74 -34.15
C ALA A 63 -12.05 -18.59 -35.28
N GLU A 64 -11.77 -19.11 -36.49
CA GLU A 64 -12.63 -18.96 -37.68
C GLU A 64 -14.01 -19.66 -37.61
N ASP A 65 -14.40 -20.31 -36.49
CA ASP A 65 -15.69 -21.02 -36.39
C ASP A 65 -16.71 -20.45 -35.38
N HIS A 66 -16.41 -19.39 -34.62
CA HIS A 66 -17.36 -18.88 -33.60
C HIS A 66 -17.37 -17.35 -33.47
N GLU A 67 -17.54 -16.65 -34.59
CA GLU A 67 -17.41 -15.19 -34.67
C GLU A 67 -18.75 -14.41 -34.51
N ARG A 68 -19.70 -14.87 -33.69
CA ARG A 68 -20.88 -14.05 -33.38
C ARG A 68 -21.25 -14.07 -31.90
N ARG A 69 -21.21 -12.84 -31.37
CA ARG A 69 -21.76 -12.34 -30.09
C ARG A 69 -20.84 -12.52 -28.88
N ILE A 70 -20.42 -11.37 -28.34
CA ILE A 70 -20.37 -11.02 -26.91
C ILE A 70 -20.03 -9.54 -26.80
N GLU A 71 -20.83 -8.80 -26.04
CA GLU A 71 -20.52 -7.48 -25.50
C GLU A 71 -20.26 -7.60 -24.00
N GLN A 72 -19.24 -6.87 -23.52
CA GLN A 72 -19.23 -6.10 -22.27
C GLN A 72 -17.79 -5.61 -21.98
N SER A 73 -17.32 -4.68 -22.82
CA SER A 73 -16.38 -3.62 -22.40
C SER A 73 -16.65 -2.36 -23.25
N PRO A 74 -17.87 -1.78 -23.21
CA PRO A 74 -18.39 -0.93 -24.29
C PRO A 74 -18.20 0.57 -24.08
N SER A 75 -17.73 1.06 -22.92
CA SER A 75 -17.92 2.46 -22.52
C SER A 75 -17.28 3.52 -23.44
N ILE A 76 -16.10 3.26 -24.01
CA ILE A 76 -15.41 4.22 -24.90
C ILE A 76 -16.11 4.33 -26.26
N HIS A 77 -16.47 3.19 -26.87
CA HIS A 77 -17.20 3.20 -28.15
C HIS A 77 -18.62 3.71 -27.96
N HIS A 78 -19.26 3.38 -26.83
CA HIS A 78 -20.58 3.88 -26.47
C HIS A 78 -20.58 5.41 -26.34
N TYR A 79 -19.60 6.00 -25.64
CA TYR A 79 -19.43 7.46 -25.59
C TYR A 79 -19.42 8.10 -26.99
N ALA A 80 -18.64 7.53 -27.91
CA ALA A 80 -18.54 8.05 -29.27
C ALA A 80 -19.85 7.91 -30.05
N SER A 81 -20.53 6.78 -29.86
CA SER A 81 -21.82 6.48 -30.49
C SER A 81 -22.92 7.39 -29.96
N ASP A 82 -22.96 7.65 -28.66
CA ASP A 82 -23.94 8.53 -28.00
C ASP A 82 -23.74 9.98 -28.43
N LEU A 83 -22.49 10.44 -28.55
CA LEU A 83 -22.18 11.77 -29.06
C LEU A 83 -22.61 11.90 -30.54
N GLN A 84 -22.32 10.89 -31.36
CA GLN A 84 -22.75 10.88 -32.76
C GLN A 84 -24.29 10.88 -32.88
N GLN A 85 -24.97 10.07 -32.08
CA GLN A 85 -26.43 10.04 -32.02
C GLN A 85 -26.99 11.41 -31.58
N TYR A 86 -26.41 12.05 -30.57
CA TYR A 86 -26.82 13.38 -30.13
C TYR A 86 -26.70 14.43 -31.25
N ILE A 87 -25.62 14.37 -32.04
CA ILE A 87 -25.42 15.26 -33.20
C ILE A 87 -26.48 14.97 -34.28
N GLU A 88 -26.80 13.71 -34.54
CA GLU A 88 -27.84 13.30 -35.48
C GLU A 88 -29.24 13.75 -35.02
N GLU A 89 -29.54 13.65 -33.72
CA GLU A 89 -30.78 14.16 -33.11
C GLU A 89 -30.90 15.69 -33.26
N LEU A 90 -29.80 16.43 -33.11
CA LEU A 90 -29.78 17.89 -33.37
C LEU A 90 -30.01 18.22 -34.85
N ASN A 91 -29.42 17.45 -35.76
CA ASN A 91 -29.54 17.66 -37.20
C ASN A 91 -30.93 17.28 -37.75
N THR A 92 -31.57 16.28 -37.14
CA THR A 92 -32.93 15.83 -37.50
C THR A 92 -34.04 16.64 -36.83
N GLY A 93 -33.69 17.55 -35.92
CA GLY A 93 -34.63 18.42 -35.22
C GLY A 93 -35.43 17.71 -34.11
N TYR A 94 -34.89 16.63 -33.53
CA TYR A 94 -35.49 15.90 -32.41
C TYR A 94 -35.74 16.82 -31.20
N TYR A 95 -34.78 17.69 -30.90
CA TYR A 95 -34.94 18.74 -29.90
C TYR A 95 -35.65 19.95 -30.50
N ILE A 96 -36.91 20.15 -30.11
CA ILE A 96 -37.74 21.27 -30.60
C ILE A 96 -37.02 22.61 -30.34
N GLN A 97 -36.84 23.42 -31.39
CA GLN A 97 -36.16 24.73 -31.38
C GLN A 97 -34.65 24.70 -31.05
N GLN A 98 -34.03 23.52 -30.99
CA GLN A 98 -32.59 23.38 -30.80
C GLN A 98 -31.95 22.74 -32.04
N THR A 99 -30.90 23.38 -32.53
CA THR A 99 -30.06 22.92 -33.64
C THR A 99 -28.61 23.05 -33.21
N LEU A 100 -27.68 22.45 -33.95
CA LEU A 100 -26.26 22.60 -33.67
C LEU A 100 -25.82 24.07 -33.59
N GLU A 101 -26.37 24.94 -34.43
CA GLU A 101 -26.05 26.37 -34.43
C GLU A 101 -26.60 27.10 -33.21
N THR A 102 -27.81 26.78 -32.76
CA THR A 102 -28.41 27.44 -31.56
C THR A 102 -27.67 27.01 -30.30
N VAL A 103 -27.28 25.74 -30.18
CA VAL A 103 -26.49 25.25 -29.05
C VAL A 103 -25.12 25.93 -28.98
N LEU A 104 -24.49 26.23 -30.13
CA LEU A 104 -23.23 26.97 -30.19
C LEU A 104 -23.36 28.48 -29.93
N GLN A 105 -24.56 29.04 -29.98
CA GLN A 105 -24.83 30.43 -29.58
C GLN A 105 -24.96 30.57 -28.06
N GLU A 106 -25.43 29.52 -27.38
CA GLU A 106 -25.49 29.44 -25.92
C GLU A 106 -24.09 29.23 -25.32
N GLU A 107 -23.77 29.95 -24.23
CA GLU A 107 -22.43 29.91 -23.62
C GLU A 107 -22.09 28.50 -23.08
N GLU A 108 -23.02 27.90 -22.32
CA GLU A 108 -22.89 26.56 -21.74
C GLU A 108 -22.88 25.47 -22.83
N GLY A 109 -23.74 25.60 -23.85
CA GLY A 109 -23.82 24.66 -24.97
C GLY A 109 -22.54 24.63 -25.79
N ARG A 110 -21.98 25.81 -26.10
CA ARG A 110 -20.70 25.94 -26.81
C ARG A 110 -19.55 25.31 -26.03
N GLN A 111 -19.48 25.50 -24.71
CA GLN A 111 -18.46 24.86 -23.88
C GLN A 111 -18.57 23.33 -23.94
N LEU A 112 -19.77 22.78 -23.69
CA LEU A 112 -19.98 21.34 -23.63
C LEU A 112 -19.75 20.63 -24.99
N LEU A 113 -20.15 21.25 -26.11
CA LEU A 113 -19.88 20.69 -27.46
C LEU A 113 -18.37 20.65 -27.77
N CYS A 114 -17.63 21.66 -27.34
CA CYS A 114 -16.17 21.65 -27.50
C CYS A 114 -15.52 20.61 -26.56
N GLU A 115 -16.02 20.50 -25.32
CA GLU A 115 -15.55 19.53 -24.32
C GLU A 115 -15.81 18.09 -24.75
N SER A 116 -16.95 17.78 -25.40
CA SER A 116 -17.29 16.41 -25.80
C SER A 116 -16.32 15.83 -26.84
N LEU A 117 -16.04 16.57 -27.92
CA LEU A 117 -15.08 16.14 -28.94
C LEU A 117 -13.65 16.05 -28.36
N TYR A 118 -13.28 17.01 -27.52
CA TYR A 118 -11.99 17.03 -26.83
C TYR A 118 -11.81 15.81 -25.91
N LEU A 119 -12.80 15.49 -25.08
CA LEU A 119 -12.74 14.37 -24.13
C LEU A 119 -12.59 13.04 -24.85
N PHE A 120 -13.27 12.83 -25.99
CA PHE A 120 -13.07 11.63 -26.79
C PHE A 120 -11.61 11.47 -27.25
N GLY A 121 -11.01 12.54 -27.79
CA GLY A 121 -9.61 12.53 -28.20
C GLY A 121 -8.66 12.28 -27.03
N VAL A 122 -8.93 12.87 -25.85
CA VAL A 122 -8.15 12.62 -24.62
C VAL A 122 -8.28 11.17 -24.17
N ILE A 123 -9.48 10.60 -24.17
CA ILE A 123 -9.72 9.19 -23.83
C ILE A 123 -8.84 8.29 -24.69
N LEU A 124 -8.83 8.48 -26.01
CA LEU A 124 -8.00 7.69 -26.92
C LEU A 124 -6.52 7.79 -26.57
N LEU A 125 -6.00 9.00 -26.40
CA LEU A 125 -4.59 9.24 -26.04
C LEU A 125 -4.23 8.63 -24.66
N MET A 126 -5.13 8.72 -23.69
CA MET A 126 -4.96 8.20 -22.33
C MET A 126 -4.85 6.68 -22.29
N VAL A 127 -5.73 5.99 -23.02
CA VAL A 127 -5.70 4.53 -23.11
C VAL A 127 -4.37 4.07 -23.70
N ASP A 128 -3.90 4.71 -24.77
CA ASP A 128 -2.64 4.34 -25.44
C ASP A 128 -1.41 4.66 -24.59
N PHE A 129 -1.48 5.72 -23.79
CA PHE A 129 -0.42 6.07 -22.84
C PHE A 129 -0.29 5.08 -21.69
N HIS A 130 -1.41 4.73 -21.04
CA HIS A 130 -1.40 3.99 -19.79
C HIS A 130 -1.46 2.47 -19.95
N ILE A 131 -2.09 1.97 -21.02
CA ILE A 131 -2.25 0.52 -21.26
C ILE A 131 -1.62 0.18 -22.61
N PRO A 132 -0.45 -0.50 -22.63
CA PRO A 132 0.21 -0.88 -23.87
C PRO A 132 -0.70 -1.68 -24.79
N GLY A 133 -0.61 -1.44 -26.10
CA GLY A 133 -1.50 -2.05 -27.10
C GLY A 133 -1.55 -3.58 -27.03
N ASP A 134 -0.40 -4.25 -26.88
CA ASP A 134 -0.35 -5.72 -26.77
C ASP A 134 -1.02 -6.24 -25.49
N VAL A 135 -0.92 -5.49 -24.39
CA VAL A 135 -1.60 -5.82 -23.13
C VAL A 135 -3.11 -5.62 -23.26
N ARG A 136 -3.56 -4.54 -23.91
CA ARG A 136 -5.00 -4.31 -24.19
C ARG A 136 -5.60 -5.47 -24.98
N GLU A 137 -4.92 -5.88 -26.05
CA GLU A 137 -5.37 -6.99 -26.90
C GLU A 137 -5.51 -8.30 -26.10
N ARG A 138 -4.51 -8.63 -25.26
CA ARG A 138 -4.55 -9.82 -24.40
C ARG A 138 -5.66 -9.77 -23.36
N LEU A 139 -5.88 -8.61 -22.73
CA LEU A 139 -6.93 -8.43 -21.73
C LEU A 139 -8.32 -8.58 -22.36
N LEU A 140 -8.55 -7.96 -23.52
CA LEU A 140 -9.82 -8.08 -24.26
C LEU A 140 -10.11 -9.54 -24.63
N ILE A 141 -9.11 -10.29 -25.08
CA ILE A 141 -9.29 -11.71 -25.40
C ILE A 141 -9.51 -12.57 -24.17
N ALA A 142 -8.77 -12.32 -23.09
CA ALA A 142 -8.97 -13.07 -21.86
C ALA A 142 -10.38 -12.85 -21.29
N TYR A 143 -10.87 -11.61 -21.35
CA TYR A 143 -12.25 -11.29 -21.00
C TYR A 143 -13.24 -12.02 -21.91
N TYR A 144 -13.06 -11.93 -23.24
CA TYR A 144 -13.90 -12.61 -24.23
C TYR A 144 -13.95 -14.14 -24.01
N ARG A 145 -12.82 -14.76 -23.66
CA ARG A 145 -12.74 -16.20 -23.35
C ARG A 145 -13.39 -16.56 -22.01
N TYR A 146 -13.30 -15.67 -21.02
CA TYR A 146 -13.85 -15.89 -19.68
C TYR A 146 -15.38 -15.75 -19.65
N SER A 147 -15.95 -14.79 -20.39
CA SER A 147 -17.41 -14.59 -20.50
C SER A 147 -18.13 -15.70 -21.27
N GLY A 148 -17.40 -16.71 -21.75
CA GLY A 148 -17.93 -18.03 -22.05
C GLY A 148 -18.64 -18.18 -23.39
N GLY A 149 -18.47 -17.27 -24.35
CA GLY A 149 -19.13 -17.39 -25.67
C GLY A 149 -20.65 -17.12 -25.66
N ASP A 150 -21.35 -17.55 -24.61
CA ASP A 150 -22.77 -17.90 -24.66
C ASP A 150 -23.71 -16.97 -23.85
N ALA A 151 -23.19 -16.07 -23.01
CA ALA A 151 -24.01 -15.31 -22.04
C ALA A 151 -24.60 -13.98 -22.56
N THR A 152 -24.71 -13.76 -23.88
CA THR A 152 -25.35 -12.54 -24.43
C THR A 152 -26.53 -12.87 -25.36
N PRO A 153 -27.70 -12.23 -25.16
CA PRO A 153 -28.93 -12.58 -25.86
C PRO A 153 -28.89 -12.20 -27.34
N SER A 154 -29.57 -13.01 -28.14
CA SER A 154 -29.63 -12.97 -29.59
C SER A 154 -30.41 -11.78 -30.16
N GLY A 155 -29.70 -10.80 -30.75
CA GLY A 155 -30.20 -9.71 -31.61
C GLY A 155 -29.07 -9.16 -32.51
N ASP A 156 -29.38 -8.34 -33.52
CA ASP A 156 -28.49 -7.86 -34.60
C ASP A 156 -27.56 -6.67 -34.21
N GLU A 157 -27.37 -6.39 -32.91
CA GLU A 157 -26.65 -5.22 -32.39
C GLU A 157 -25.45 -5.64 -31.55
N SER A 158 -24.26 -5.89 -32.13
CA SER A 158 -23.05 -6.15 -31.31
C SER A 158 -21.81 -5.45 -31.85
N ASN A 159 -21.34 -4.41 -31.14
CA ASN A 159 -20.27 -3.49 -31.55
C ASN A 159 -18.83 -3.97 -31.19
N ILE A 160 -18.62 -5.25 -30.88
CA ILE A 160 -17.30 -5.75 -30.40
C ILE A 160 -16.20 -5.66 -31.46
N HIS A 161 -16.55 -5.82 -32.74
CA HIS A 161 -15.61 -5.62 -33.83
C HIS A 161 -15.10 -4.18 -33.84
N ASP A 162 -16.00 -3.22 -33.65
CA ASP A 162 -15.68 -1.80 -33.63
C ASP A 162 -14.88 -1.42 -32.37
N VAL A 163 -15.17 -2.04 -31.21
CA VAL A 163 -14.35 -1.89 -29.99
C VAL A 163 -12.94 -2.46 -30.20
N CYS A 164 -12.80 -3.63 -30.83
CA CYS A 164 -11.49 -4.23 -31.13
C CYS A 164 -10.73 -3.41 -32.18
N LEU A 165 -11.44 -2.87 -33.19
CA LEU A 165 -10.85 -1.98 -34.19
C LEU A 165 -10.33 -0.71 -33.52
N LEU A 166 -11.14 -0.09 -32.66
CA LEU A 166 -10.80 1.11 -31.91
C LEU A 166 -9.58 0.87 -31.01
N LEU A 167 -9.57 -0.19 -30.20
CA LEU A 167 -8.54 -0.44 -29.18
C LEU A 167 -7.30 -1.22 -29.68
N ARG A 168 -7.27 -1.62 -30.95
CA ARG A 168 -6.14 -2.30 -31.59
C ARG A 168 -4.82 -1.56 -31.33
N SER A 169 -3.73 -2.31 -31.17
CA SER A 169 -2.40 -1.72 -31.00
C SER A 169 -2.10 -0.68 -32.08
N THR A 170 -1.71 0.52 -31.65
CA THR A 170 -1.27 1.62 -32.52
C THR A 170 0.21 1.53 -32.85
N GLY A 171 0.97 0.73 -32.09
CA GLY A 171 2.42 0.71 -32.11
C GLY A 171 3.08 1.77 -31.21
N TYR A 172 2.30 2.59 -30.48
CA TYR A 172 2.84 3.55 -29.53
C TYR A 172 3.61 2.83 -28.41
N VAL A 173 4.79 3.35 -28.07
CA VAL A 173 5.63 2.81 -27.00
C VAL A 173 5.87 3.88 -25.95
N HIS A 174 5.48 3.56 -24.71
CA HIS A 174 5.64 4.46 -23.58
C HIS A 174 7.13 4.85 -23.36
N PRO A 175 7.44 6.12 -23.01
CA PRO A 175 8.82 6.62 -22.88
C PRO A 175 9.72 5.79 -21.95
N SER A 176 9.18 5.27 -20.85
CA SER A 176 9.96 4.44 -19.91
C SER A 176 10.43 3.10 -20.50
N ILE A 177 9.65 2.53 -21.43
CA ILE A 177 9.99 1.29 -22.14
C ILE A 177 10.96 1.61 -23.29
N ALA A 178 10.68 2.68 -24.04
CA ALA A 178 11.57 3.19 -25.08
C ALA A 178 12.99 3.44 -24.55
N ALA A 179 13.12 4.06 -23.37
CA ALA A 179 14.41 4.31 -22.73
C ALA A 179 15.21 3.02 -22.42
N LYS A 180 14.53 1.93 -22.00
CA LYS A 180 15.18 0.63 -21.78
C LYS A 180 15.68 -0.01 -23.08
N VAL A 181 14.90 0.12 -24.15
CA VAL A 181 15.26 -0.38 -25.49
C VAL A 181 16.45 0.39 -26.08
N LEU A 182 16.49 1.71 -25.85
CA LEU A 182 17.53 2.61 -26.34
C LEU A 182 18.81 2.61 -25.49
N GLY A 183 18.74 2.21 -24.22
CA GLY A 183 19.88 2.13 -23.29
C GLY A 183 20.89 0.99 -23.57
N LEU A 184 20.59 0.08 -24.52
CA LEU A 184 21.50 -0.96 -25.00
C LEU A 184 22.41 -0.36 -26.09
N GLY A 185 23.51 0.29 -25.70
CA GLY A 185 24.34 1.14 -26.57
C GLY A 185 24.88 0.51 -27.87
N GLY A 186 25.06 1.36 -28.90
CA GLY A 186 25.71 1.03 -30.18
C GLY A 186 25.18 1.84 -31.37
N LYS A 187 25.83 1.77 -32.56
CA LYS A 187 25.34 2.38 -33.83
C LYS A 187 23.94 1.88 -34.25
N GLN A 188 23.45 0.80 -33.64
CA GLN A 188 22.10 0.24 -33.83
C GLN A 188 21.00 1.01 -33.06
N ALA A 189 21.36 1.92 -32.14
CA ALA A 189 20.40 2.71 -31.36
C ALA A 189 19.55 3.65 -32.25
N GLY A 190 20.13 4.24 -33.30
CA GLY A 190 19.39 5.10 -34.23
C GLY A 190 18.35 4.35 -35.07
N ALA A 191 18.66 3.15 -35.53
CA ALA A 191 17.72 2.31 -36.28
C ALA A 191 16.57 1.79 -35.39
N ARG A 192 16.87 1.42 -34.14
CA ARG A 192 15.84 1.03 -33.14
C ARG A 192 14.98 2.21 -32.69
N ALA A 193 15.54 3.42 -32.62
CA ALA A 193 14.77 4.62 -32.32
C ALA A 193 13.79 4.99 -33.43
N ALA A 194 14.20 4.82 -34.70
CA ALA A 194 13.31 5.01 -35.86
C ALA A 194 12.15 4.00 -35.88
N SER A 195 12.36 2.75 -35.42
CA SER A 195 11.27 1.75 -35.30
C SER A 195 10.26 2.05 -34.18
N LEU A 196 10.55 3.00 -33.29
CA LEU A 196 9.65 3.42 -32.21
C LEU A 196 8.75 4.61 -32.62
N VAL A 197 8.97 5.19 -33.81
CA VAL A 197 8.13 6.27 -34.34
C VAL A 197 6.93 5.67 -35.07
N VAL A 198 5.73 6.05 -34.66
CA VAL A 198 4.49 5.60 -35.29
C VAL A 198 4.11 6.59 -36.40
N PRO A 199 4.08 6.17 -37.67
CA PRO A 199 3.73 7.07 -38.76
C PRO A 199 2.26 7.52 -38.63
N ARG A 200 2.00 8.81 -38.87
CA ARG A 200 0.64 9.38 -38.84
C ARG A 200 -0.09 9.21 -37.51
N TYR A 201 0.64 9.18 -36.40
CA TYR A 201 0.04 9.17 -35.06
C TYR A 201 -0.03 10.60 -34.50
N PRO A 202 -1.14 11.04 -33.87
CA PRO A 202 -2.35 10.28 -33.54
C PRO A 202 -3.46 10.34 -34.61
N GLU A 203 -3.30 11.05 -35.74
CA GLU A 203 -4.37 11.21 -36.76
C GLU A 203 -4.96 9.87 -37.25
N ALA A 204 -4.13 8.86 -37.48
CA ALA A 204 -4.56 7.55 -37.94
C ALA A 204 -5.36 6.80 -36.86
N TYR A 205 -5.04 7.04 -35.60
CA TYR A 205 -5.79 6.47 -34.47
C TYR A 205 -7.15 7.15 -34.33
N PHE A 206 -7.21 8.48 -34.41
CA PHE A 206 -8.46 9.23 -34.33
C PHE A 206 -9.38 8.92 -35.51
N SER A 207 -8.82 8.64 -36.70
CA SER A 207 -9.59 8.27 -37.89
C SER A 207 -10.35 6.93 -37.81
N ARG A 208 -10.12 6.13 -36.76
CA ARG A 208 -10.83 4.86 -36.53
C ARG A 208 -12.31 5.06 -36.19
N PHE A 209 -12.69 6.25 -35.72
CA PHE A 209 -14.08 6.65 -35.54
C PHE A 209 -14.28 8.06 -36.14
N ARG A 210 -15.30 8.26 -36.97
CA ARG A 210 -15.52 9.53 -37.68
C ARG A 210 -16.82 10.18 -37.23
N PHE A 211 -16.73 11.42 -36.76
CA PHE A 211 -17.88 12.27 -36.51
C PHE A 211 -18.29 13.03 -37.78
N ASP A 212 -19.48 13.64 -37.74
CA ASP A 212 -19.96 14.57 -38.76
C ASP A 212 -18.95 15.72 -39.01
N GLU A 213 -18.60 15.96 -40.29
CA GLU A 213 -17.57 16.94 -40.68
C GLU A 213 -17.99 18.38 -40.32
N ASN A 214 -19.28 18.70 -40.48
CA ASN A 214 -19.82 20.02 -40.15
C ASN A 214 -19.74 20.30 -38.64
N PHE A 215 -20.04 19.30 -37.79
CA PHE A 215 -19.83 19.40 -36.35
C PHE A 215 -18.37 19.69 -35.98
N VAL A 216 -17.42 18.92 -36.51
CA VAL A 216 -15.99 19.09 -36.22
C VAL A 216 -15.50 20.47 -36.66
N ASP A 217 -15.87 20.91 -37.85
CA ASP A 217 -15.46 22.22 -38.40
C ASP A 217 -16.03 23.38 -37.57
N LEU A 218 -17.30 23.30 -37.14
CA LEU A 218 -17.90 24.32 -36.28
C LEU A 218 -17.23 24.40 -34.90
N VAL A 219 -16.93 23.25 -34.28
CA VAL A 219 -16.20 23.20 -33.00
C VAL A 219 -14.81 23.82 -33.13
N VAL A 220 -14.04 23.45 -34.16
CA VAL A 220 -12.69 24.00 -34.40
C VAL A 220 -12.76 25.50 -34.70
N ALA A 221 -13.75 25.96 -35.47
CA ALA A 221 -13.93 27.39 -35.75
C ALA A 221 -14.23 28.20 -34.48
N ARG A 222 -15.11 27.69 -33.60
CA ARG A 222 -15.45 28.34 -32.33
C ARG A 222 -14.28 28.37 -31.37
N LEU A 223 -13.54 27.26 -31.25
CA LEU A 223 -12.30 27.18 -30.48
C LEU A 223 -11.21 28.12 -31.03
N ARG A 224 -11.20 28.44 -32.32
CA ARG A 224 -10.25 29.40 -32.89
C ARG A 224 -10.66 30.84 -32.62
N CYS A 225 -11.93 31.19 -32.79
CA CYS A 225 -12.38 32.57 -32.83
C CYS A 225 -12.79 33.13 -31.45
N ASP A 226 -13.58 32.39 -30.68
CA ASP A 226 -14.24 32.88 -29.46
C ASP A 226 -13.33 32.75 -28.22
N ASP A 227 -13.67 33.43 -27.11
CA ASP A 227 -13.16 33.14 -25.75
C ASP A 227 -14.25 32.36 -25.02
N ILE A 228 -14.21 31.01 -25.12
CA ILE A 228 -15.34 30.15 -24.71
C ILE A 228 -15.58 30.15 -23.20
N TYR A 229 -14.58 30.55 -22.40
CA TYR A 229 -14.63 30.60 -20.93
C TYR A 229 -14.52 32.03 -20.37
N ASN A 230 -14.55 33.06 -21.24
CA ASN A 230 -14.46 34.47 -20.86
C ASN A 230 -13.24 34.80 -19.96
N GLN A 231 -12.11 34.09 -20.14
CA GLN A 231 -10.94 34.21 -19.26
C GLN A 231 -10.11 35.47 -19.51
N LEU A 232 -10.22 36.11 -20.68
CA LEU A 232 -9.47 37.34 -20.97
C LEU A 232 -9.82 38.50 -20.01
N ASN A 233 -11.04 38.52 -19.48
CA ASN A 233 -11.45 39.49 -18.46
C ASN A 233 -10.66 39.33 -17.15
N LEU A 234 -10.28 38.09 -16.80
CA LEU A 234 -9.47 37.78 -15.63
C LEU A 234 -7.99 38.11 -15.84
N TYR A 235 -7.54 38.16 -17.10
CA TYR A 235 -6.15 38.41 -17.49
C TYR A 235 -6.02 39.67 -18.37
N PRO A 236 -6.15 40.87 -17.78
CA PRO A 236 -6.19 42.13 -18.53
C PRO A 236 -4.86 42.50 -19.23
N HIS A 237 -3.75 41.86 -18.87
CA HIS A 237 -2.44 42.14 -19.46
C HIS A 237 -2.24 41.30 -20.73
N PRO A 238 -1.95 41.90 -21.91
CA PRO A 238 -1.86 41.16 -23.18
C PRO A 238 -0.84 40.01 -23.19
N ALA A 239 0.28 40.17 -22.48
CA ALA A 239 1.29 39.11 -22.35
C ALA A 239 0.82 37.86 -21.57
N HIS A 240 -0.36 37.90 -20.94
CA HIS A 240 -0.93 36.73 -20.25
C HIS A 240 -1.92 35.94 -21.11
N ARG A 241 -2.12 36.34 -22.38
CA ARG A 241 -3.12 35.75 -23.29
C ARG A 241 -2.98 34.24 -23.45
N SER A 242 -1.75 33.74 -23.65
CA SER A 242 -1.48 32.31 -23.82
C SER A 242 -1.85 31.48 -22.59
N THR A 243 -1.63 32.03 -21.39
CA THR A 243 -2.07 31.40 -20.13
C THR A 243 -3.59 31.47 -19.97
N ALA A 244 -4.21 32.61 -20.25
CA ALA A 244 -5.66 32.81 -20.16
C ALA A 244 -6.44 31.89 -21.11
N LEU A 245 -5.89 31.60 -22.29
CA LEU A 245 -6.54 30.71 -23.27
C LEU A 245 -5.99 29.28 -23.21
N SER A 246 -5.27 28.91 -22.16
CA SER A 246 -4.50 27.66 -22.14
C SER A 246 -5.35 26.39 -22.16
N THR A 247 -6.49 26.36 -21.46
CA THR A 247 -7.44 25.23 -21.51
C THR A 247 -8.03 25.09 -22.91
N GLN A 248 -8.48 26.20 -23.50
CA GLN A 248 -9.01 26.25 -24.86
C GLN A 248 -7.95 25.85 -25.90
N ALA A 249 -6.68 26.24 -25.70
CA ALA A 249 -5.56 25.87 -26.55
C ALA A 249 -5.30 24.35 -26.51
N ALA A 250 -5.41 23.72 -25.34
CA ALA A 250 -5.29 22.26 -25.21
C ALA A 250 -6.44 21.53 -25.92
N MET A 251 -7.67 22.05 -25.81
CA MET A 251 -8.82 21.50 -26.54
C MET A 251 -8.64 21.60 -28.05
N LEU A 252 -8.24 22.79 -28.53
CA LEU A 252 -7.98 23.02 -29.95
C LEU A 252 -6.88 22.09 -30.48
N TYR A 253 -5.79 21.90 -29.72
CA TYR A 253 -4.72 20.98 -30.08
C TYR A 253 -5.23 19.55 -30.33
N VAL A 254 -6.08 19.02 -29.46
CA VAL A 254 -6.65 17.67 -29.61
C VAL A 254 -7.65 17.64 -30.78
N CYS A 255 -8.54 18.63 -30.87
CA CYS A 255 -9.58 18.69 -31.90
C CYS A 255 -9.01 18.80 -33.32
N LEU A 256 -7.82 19.41 -33.50
CA LEU A 256 -7.15 19.51 -34.80
C LEU A 256 -6.83 18.14 -35.42
N TYR A 257 -6.69 17.07 -34.63
CA TYR A 257 -6.46 15.72 -35.17
C TYR A 257 -7.71 15.09 -35.80
N PHE A 258 -8.92 15.60 -35.50
CA PHE A 258 -10.14 15.22 -36.22
C PHE A 258 -10.28 15.97 -37.56
N CYS A 259 -9.55 17.07 -37.77
CA CYS A 259 -9.51 17.82 -39.03
C CYS A 259 -8.06 17.91 -39.59
N PRO A 260 -7.47 16.80 -40.06
CA PRO A 260 -6.06 16.72 -40.46
C PRO A 260 -5.70 17.63 -41.64
N GLN A 261 -6.68 18.07 -42.44
CA GLN A 261 -6.48 19.01 -43.53
C GLN A 261 -5.84 20.32 -43.04
N VAL A 262 -6.24 20.80 -41.86
CA VAL A 262 -5.71 22.03 -41.25
C VAL A 262 -4.21 21.85 -40.94
N LEU A 263 -3.83 20.71 -40.34
CA LEU A 263 -2.45 20.40 -39.93
C LEU A 263 -1.50 20.19 -41.12
N HIS A 264 -1.96 19.62 -42.24
CA HIS A 264 -1.12 19.32 -43.41
C HIS A 264 -1.07 20.43 -44.45
N SER A 265 -2.21 21.08 -44.75
CA SER A 265 -2.38 21.88 -45.96
C SER A 265 -2.70 23.37 -45.72
N GLN A 266 -3.31 23.73 -44.59
CA GLN A 266 -3.81 25.09 -44.34
C GLN A 266 -2.82 25.96 -43.55
N GLY A 267 -1.72 26.36 -44.19
CA GLY A 267 -0.64 27.13 -43.54
C GLY A 267 -1.06 28.48 -42.93
N SER A 268 -2.00 29.21 -43.55
CA SER A 268 -2.48 30.49 -43.03
C SER A 268 -3.28 30.32 -41.73
N GLN A 269 -4.20 29.35 -41.70
CA GLN A 269 -5.00 29.05 -40.51
C GLN A 269 -4.11 28.54 -39.37
N MET A 270 -3.15 27.66 -39.66
CA MET A 270 -2.21 27.19 -38.63
C MET A 270 -1.31 28.31 -38.08
N ARG A 271 -0.92 29.29 -38.89
CA ARG A 271 -0.17 30.46 -38.41
C ARG A 271 -1.00 31.30 -37.45
N GLU A 272 -2.27 31.57 -37.78
CA GLU A 272 -3.19 32.30 -36.89
C GLU A 272 -3.35 31.57 -35.54
N ILE A 273 -3.52 30.24 -35.57
CA ILE A 273 -3.64 29.41 -34.37
C ILE A 273 -2.38 29.51 -33.51
N VAL A 274 -1.19 29.36 -34.11
CA VAL A 274 0.09 29.44 -33.39
C VAL A 274 0.31 30.83 -32.80
N ASP A 275 0.05 31.89 -33.56
CA ASP A 275 0.25 33.26 -33.08
C ASP A 275 -0.73 33.62 -31.94
N LYS A 276 -1.96 33.09 -31.97
CA LYS A 276 -2.97 33.35 -30.93
C LYS A 276 -2.69 32.57 -29.64
N PHE A 277 -2.44 31.27 -29.74
CA PHE A 277 -2.43 30.33 -28.60
C PHE A 277 -1.03 29.86 -28.17
N PHE A 278 -0.07 29.77 -29.10
CA PHE A 278 1.22 29.09 -28.89
C PHE A 278 2.43 30.01 -29.17
N CYS A 279 2.26 31.33 -29.10
CA CYS A 279 3.30 32.31 -29.42
C CYS A 279 4.48 32.33 -28.45
N ASP A 280 4.26 31.91 -27.21
CA ASP A 280 5.26 31.86 -26.13
C ASP A 280 5.17 30.55 -25.33
N ASN A 281 4.24 29.66 -25.69
CA ASN A 281 3.97 28.41 -25.00
C ASN A 281 3.82 27.26 -26.00
N TRP A 282 4.90 26.54 -26.26
CA TRP A 282 4.93 25.39 -27.19
C TRP A 282 4.93 24.02 -26.48
N THR A 283 5.01 24.01 -25.15
CA THR A 283 4.77 22.82 -24.34
C THR A 283 3.46 23.00 -23.59
N ILE A 284 2.47 22.14 -23.84
CA ILE A 284 1.11 22.30 -23.30
C ILE A 284 0.74 21.13 -22.40
N SER A 285 -0.12 21.37 -21.40
CA SER A 285 -0.75 20.31 -20.62
C SER A 285 -2.08 19.95 -21.28
N VAL A 286 -2.20 18.75 -21.84
CA VAL A 286 -3.42 18.27 -22.48
C VAL A 286 -4.47 17.98 -21.42
N TYR A 287 -4.23 17.01 -20.53
CA TYR A 287 -5.16 16.67 -19.45
C TYR A 287 -4.38 16.39 -18.16
N MET A 288 -4.79 17.01 -17.03
CA MET A 288 -4.22 16.81 -15.69
C MET A 288 -2.69 16.62 -15.68
N GLY A 289 -1.94 17.58 -16.23
CA GLY A 289 -0.48 17.59 -16.22
C GLY A 289 0.22 16.66 -17.22
N MET A 290 -0.51 16.00 -18.12
CA MET A 290 0.10 15.35 -19.27
C MET A 290 0.65 16.38 -20.25
N THR A 291 1.95 16.57 -20.22
CA THR A 291 2.62 17.55 -21.07
C THR A 291 2.99 16.97 -22.43
N VAL A 292 2.75 17.76 -23.48
CA VAL A 292 3.11 17.50 -24.87
C VAL A 292 3.89 18.69 -25.40
N ASN A 293 4.98 18.44 -26.12
CA ASN A 293 5.71 19.45 -26.86
C ASN A 293 5.29 19.45 -28.32
N LEU A 294 4.80 20.61 -28.79
CA LEU A 294 4.27 20.77 -30.13
C LEU A 294 5.34 20.61 -31.23
N VAL A 295 6.62 20.86 -30.91
CA VAL A 295 7.74 20.65 -31.84
C VAL A 295 7.89 19.16 -32.18
N ASP A 296 7.60 18.29 -31.22
CA ASP A 296 7.60 16.84 -31.40
C ASP A 296 6.28 16.36 -32.02
N ALA A 297 5.14 16.76 -31.43
CA ALA A 297 3.82 16.29 -31.86
C ALA A 297 3.47 16.69 -33.31
N TRP A 298 3.96 17.85 -33.80
CA TRP A 298 3.66 18.34 -35.14
C TRP A 298 4.74 18.03 -36.19
N LEU A 299 5.72 17.17 -35.88
CA LEU A 299 6.86 16.90 -36.75
C LEU A 299 6.48 16.41 -38.16
N ASP A 300 5.44 15.56 -38.23
CA ASP A 300 4.93 14.95 -39.47
C ASP A 300 3.95 15.85 -40.24
N PHE A 301 3.52 16.98 -39.66
CA PHE A 301 2.48 17.85 -40.19
C PHE A 301 3.07 19.14 -40.78
N LYS A 302 3.10 19.25 -42.11
CA LYS A 302 3.86 20.32 -42.81
C LYS A 302 3.40 21.74 -42.45
N ALA A 303 2.10 22.02 -42.44
CA ALA A 303 1.59 23.36 -42.16
C ALA A 303 1.79 23.74 -40.69
N ALA A 304 1.52 22.80 -39.77
CA ALA A 304 1.74 22.99 -38.33
C ALA A 304 3.22 23.18 -37.96
N ARG A 305 4.11 22.35 -38.53
CA ARG A 305 5.57 22.47 -38.35
C ARG A 305 6.10 23.81 -38.81
N SER A 306 5.70 24.26 -40.01
CA SER A 306 6.13 25.55 -40.54
C SER A 306 5.62 26.73 -39.70
N ALA A 307 4.45 26.61 -39.06
CA ALA A 307 3.92 27.64 -38.18
C ALA A 307 4.73 27.74 -36.87
N ILE A 308 4.98 26.62 -36.20
CA ILE A 308 5.71 26.60 -34.91
C ILE A 308 7.19 26.96 -35.05
N GLU A 309 7.84 26.61 -36.17
CA GLU A 309 9.24 26.95 -36.47
C GLU A 309 9.53 28.46 -36.41
N ASN A 310 8.53 29.32 -36.70
CA ASN A 310 8.69 30.78 -36.60
C ASN A 310 8.80 31.26 -35.15
N VAL A 311 8.12 30.58 -34.22
CA VAL A 311 8.11 30.91 -32.79
C VAL A 311 9.38 30.43 -32.10
N ILE A 312 9.83 29.21 -32.42
CA ILE A 312 10.99 28.56 -31.78
C ILE A 312 12.34 29.01 -32.36
N SER A 313 12.41 30.16 -33.03
CA SER A 313 13.67 30.67 -33.55
C SER A 313 14.63 31.02 -32.40
N PRO A 314 15.94 30.73 -32.50
CA PRO A 314 16.91 31.06 -31.45
C PRO A 314 16.86 32.51 -30.91
N PRO A 315 16.69 33.57 -31.75
CA PRO A 315 16.58 34.93 -31.23
C PRO A 315 15.28 35.17 -30.45
N ALA A 316 14.16 34.58 -30.87
CA ALA A 316 12.88 34.68 -30.16
C ALA A 316 12.95 33.98 -28.79
N ILE A 317 13.50 32.76 -28.75
CA ILE A 317 13.71 32.01 -27.51
C ILE A 317 14.58 32.80 -26.55
N LYS A 318 15.68 33.38 -27.04
CA LYS A 318 16.61 34.16 -26.20
C LYS A 318 15.94 35.39 -25.59
N ALA A 319 15.21 36.17 -26.39
CA ALA A 319 14.49 37.34 -25.90
C ALA A 319 13.43 36.95 -24.84
N LEU A 320 12.66 35.90 -25.10
CA LEU A 320 11.66 35.39 -24.16
C LEU A 320 12.30 34.92 -22.85
N CYS A 321 13.37 34.12 -22.92
CA CYS A 321 14.06 33.61 -21.72
C CYS A 321 14.64 34.73 -20.85
N GLN A 322 15.21 35.78 -21.47
CA GLN A 322 15.71 36.95 -20.73
C GLN A 322 14.58 37.66 -19.98
N GLN A 323 13.45 37.91 -20.64
CA GLN A 323 12.28 38.53 -20.02
C GLN A 323 11.75 37.69 -18.85
N GLN A 324 11.59 36.38 -19.03
CA GLN A 324 11.07 35.49 -17.98
C GLN A 324 12.03 35.39 -16.78
N LYS A 325 13.35 35.40 -17.02
CA LYS A 325 14.37 35.37 -15.95
C LYS A 325 14.32 36.64 -15.09
N GLU A 326 14.19 37.82 -15.69
CA GLU A 326 14.08 39.07 -14.94
C GLU A 326 12.79 39.13 -14.09
N GLN A 327 11.67 38.66 -14.64
CA GLN A 327 10.41 38.59 -13.92
C GLN A 327 10.47 37.61 -12.75
N LEU A 328 11.13 36.45 -12.92
CA LEU A 328 11.32 35.48 -11.85
C LEU A 328 12.05 36.06 -10.64
N GLY A 329 13.13 36.80 -10.86
CA GLY A 329 13.84 37.47 -9.76
C GLY A 329 12.96 38.46 -9.00
N LYS A 330 12.26 39.35 -9.74
CA LYS A 330 11.40 40.40 -9.16
C LYS A 330 10.20 39.82 -8.40
N ILE A 331 9.53 38.83 -8.97
CA ILE A 331 8.31 38.24 -8.38
C ILE A 331 8.66 37.36 -7.18
N THR A 332 9.75 36.59 -7.24
CA THR A 332 10.20 35.76 -6.11
C THR A 332 10.52 36.62 -4.88
N GLN A 333 11.18 37.77 -5.08
CA GLN A 333 11.46 38.69 -3.98
C GLN A 333 10.18 39.27 -3.37
N LYS A 334 9.26 39.80 -4.20
CA LYS A 334 7.99 40.37 -3.72
C LYS A 334 7.12 39.36 -2.98
N THR A 335 7.04 38.13 -3.49
CA THR A 335 6.27 37.06 -2.83
C THR A 335 6.91 36.66 -1.50
N GLN A 336 8.24 36.62 -1.42
CA GLN A 336 8.95 36.35 -0.17
C GLN A 336 8.73 37.45 0.89
N GLU A 337 8.66 38.72 0.49
CA GLU A 337 8.40 39.84 1.40
C GLU A 337 6.99 39.77 2.01
N ILE A 338 5.99 39.37 1.22
CA ILE A 338 4.59 39.25 1.68
C ILE A 338 4.39 38.04 2.59
N VAL A 339 5.02 36.90 2.26
CA VAL A 339 4.88 35.64 3.00
C VAL A 339 5.65 35.67 4.33
N ARG A 340 6.49 36.69 4.56
CA ARG A 340 7.21 36.86 5.81
C ARG A 340 6.24 36.94 7.00
N GLU A 341 6.57 36.20 8.06
CA GLU A 341 5.75 36.12 9.26
C GLU A 341 5.43 37.52 9.82
N GLY A 342 4.14 37.78 10.06
CA GLY A 342 3.63 39.04 10.59
C GLY A 342 3.22 40.11 9.55
N VAL A 343 3.50 39.92 8.25
CA VAL A 343 3.12 40.88 7.20
C VAL A 343 1.67 40.70 6.75
N LEU A 344 1.28 39.47 6.41
CA LEU A 344 -0.09 39.13 6.06
C LEU A 344 -0.98 39.11 7.31
N ASN A 345 -1.89 40.08 7.41
CA ASN A 345 -2.95 40.17 8.41
C ASN A 345 -4.23 40.75 7.77
N ASP A 346 -5.36 40.68 8.48
CA ASP A 346 -6.67 41.14 8.01
C ASP A 346 -6.64 42.55 7.39
N ASN A 347 -6.00 43.50 8.09
CA ASN A 347 -5.93 44.90 7.66
C ASN A 347 -5.11 45.05 6.37
N PHE A 348 -3.98 44.35 6.29
CA PHE A 348 -3.12 44.38 5.11
C PHE A 348 -3.84 43.81 3.88
N VAL A 349 -4.57 42.70 4.04
CA VAL A 349 -5.34 42.08 2.94
C VAL A 349 -6.45 43.02 2.47
N LEU A 350 -7.21 43.64 3.37
CA LEU A 350 -8.27 44.60 3.04
C LEU A 350 -7.76 45.82 2.27
N GLU A 351 -6.61 46.37 2.68
CA GLU A 351 -6.03 47.55 2.04
C GLU A 351 -5.37 47.23 0.68
N HIS A 352 -4.78 46.04 0.54
CA HIS A 352 -3.93 45.68 -0.60
C HIS A 352 -4.49 44.60 -1.53
N ALA A 353 -5.75 44.18 -1.37
CA ALA A 353 -6.38 43.08 -2.10
C ALA A 353 -6.09 43.08 -3.61
N ASN A 354 -6.32 44.19 -4.31
CA ASN A 354 -6.10 44.29 -5.77
C ASN A 354 -4.63 44.11 -6.17
N LYS A 355 -3.69 44.63 -5.36
CA LYS A 355 -2.25 44.49 -5.61
C LYS A 355 -1.80 43.04 -5.37
N ILE A 356 -2.35 42.39 -4.34
CA ILE A 356 -2.10 40.99 -4.02
C ILE A 356 -2.63 40.08 -5.15
N ILE A 357 -3.86 40.27 -5.62
CA ILE A 357 -4.45 39.51 -6.74
C ILE A 357 -3.61 39.69 -8.02
N HIS A 358 -3.13 40.90 -8.28
CA HIS A 358 -2.23 41.15 -9.42
C HIS A 358 -0.92 40.36 -9.30
N LEU A 359 -0.31 40.34 -8.11
CA LEU A 359 0.91 39.56 -7.86
C LEU A 359 0.66 38.05 -7.95
N MET A 360 -0.47 37.56 -7.43
CA MET A 360 -0.89 36.16 -7.56
C MET A 360 -1.01 35.76 -9.03
N ARG A 361 -1.61 36.61 -9.86
CA ARG A 361 -1.76 36.37 -11.30
C ARG A 361 -0.40 36.30 -11.98
N GLN A 362 0.49 37.26 -11.74
CA GLN A 362 1.84 37.25 -12.31
C GLN A 362 2.63 36.02 -11.86
N SER A 363 2.52 35.64 -10.59
CA SER A 363 3.20 34.47 -10.02
C SER A 363 2.72 33.17 -10.68
N ASN A 364 1.41 32.96 -10.83
CA ASN A 364 0.86 31.76 -11.47
C ASN A 364 1.17 31.66 -12.97
N VAL A 365 1.07 32.77 -13.70
CA VAL A 365 1.46 32.83 -15.13
C VAL A 365 2.92 32.42 -15.30
N LEU A 366 3.81 33.00 -14.48
CA LEU A 366 5.22 32.70 -14.52
C LEU A 366 5.49 31.23 -14.14
N LEU A 367 4.86 30.75 -13.08
CA LEU A 367 5.03 29.39 -12.58
C LEU A 367 4.58 28.36 -13.62
N ARG A 368 3.45 28.59 -14.30
CA ARG A 368 2.98 27.75 -15.42
C ARG A 368 4.01 27.67 -16.52
N TRP A 369 4.51 28.81 -16.98
CA TRP A 369 5.47 28.86 -18.07
C TRP A 369 6.76 28.09 -17.74
N PHE A 370 7.33 28.32 -16.55
CA PHE A 370 8.53 27.61 -16.10
C PHE A 370 8.30 26.11 -15.94
N CYS A 371 7.19 25.69 -15.31
CA CYS A 371 6.88 24.27 -15.15
C CYS A 371 6.79 23.53 -16.49
N LEU A 372 6.15 24.13 -17.49
CA LEU A 372 5.97 23.50 -18.80
C LEU A 372 7.27 23.45 -19.63
N HIS A 373 8.10 24.51 -19.61
CA HIS A 373 9.28 24.59 -20.48
C HIS A 373 10.59 24.07 -19.86
N THR A 374 10.63 23.81 -18.55
CA THR A 374 11.84 23.31 -17.87
C THR A 374 11.75 21.84 -17.45
N SER A 375 10.56 21.25 -17.51
CA SER A 375 10.32 19.84 -17.23
C SER A 375 10.41 18.99 -18.50
N ARG A 376 10.50 17.67 -18.36
CA ARG A 376 10.42 16.76 -19.51
C ARG A 376 8.97 16.55 -19.92
N GLU A 377 8.73 16.32 -21.21
CA GLU A 377 7.39 15.95 -21.67
C GLU A 377 6.97 14.58 -21.10
N VAL A 378 5.71 14.45 -20.72
CA VAL A 378 5.12 13.19 -20.27
C VAL A 378 4.80 12.30 -21.48
N PHE A 379 4.19 12.89 -22.51
CA PHE A 379 3.76 12.18 -23.70
C PHE A 379 4.67 12.55 -24.89
N ILE A 380 5.36 11.56 -25.46
CA ILE A 380 6.38 11.74 -26.50
C ILE A 380 5.96 10.97 -27.76
N PHE A 381 5.86 11.67 -28.89
CA PHE A 381 5.44 11.13 -30.18
C PHE A 381 6.63 10.58 -30.97
N ALA A 382 7.72 11.34 -31.07
CA ALA A 382 8.94 10.88 -31.74
C ALA A 382 10.13 10.80 -30.77
N HIS A 383 10.53 9.56 -30.44
CA HIS A 383 11.71 9.24 -29.60
C HIS A 383 13.07 9.64 -30.22
N THR A 384 13.06 10.38 -31.34
CA THR A 384 14.23 10.75 -32.15
C THR A 384 14.36 12.26 -32.41
N ALA A 385 13.41 13.10 -31.97
CA ALA A 385 13.38 14.51 -32.36
C ALA A 385 14.58 15.32 -31.82
N THR A 386 15.65 15.42 -32.62
CA THR A 386 16.86 16.19 -32.30
C THR A 386 16.55 17.68 -32.10
N LEU A 387 15.57 18.22 -32.83
CA LEU A 387 15.16 19.62 -32.74
C LEU A 387 14.52 19.95 -31.39
N THR A 388 13.62 19.10 -30.90
CA THR A 388 12.99 19.22 -29.56
C THR A 388 14.04 19.26 -28.45
N GLY A 389 15.00 18.33 -28.51
CA GLY A 389 16.11 18.31 -27.56
C GLY A 389 17.05 19.51 -27.67
N GLN A 390 17.22 20.10 -28.86
CA GLN A 390 18.00 21.33 -29.07
C GLN A 390 17.30 22.56 -28.48
N VAL A 391 15.99 22.71 -28.73
CA VAL A 391 15.16 23.80 -28.18
C VAL A 391 15.17 23.75 -26.66
N GLN A 392 14.92 22.58 -26.06
CA GLN A 392 14.94 22.42 -24.60
C GLN A 392 16.31 22.76 -24.00
N LYS A 393 17.41 22.29 -24.62
CA LYS A 393 18.77 22.64 -24.18
C LYS A 393 19.05 24.14 -24.30
N CYS A 394 18.58 24.78 -25.37
CA CYS A 394 18.72 26.22 -25.57
C CYS A 394 17.99 27.01 -24.47
N VAL A 395 16.73 26.66 -24.18
CA VAL A 395 15.93 27.27 -23.11
C VAL A 395 16.64 27.12 -21.75
N LEU A 396 17.07 25.90 -21.39
CA LEU A 396 17.74 25.66 -20.10
C LEU A 396 19.06 26.42 -19.97
N HIS A 397 19.82 26.53 -21.07
CA HIS A 397 21.08 27.27 -21.12
C HIS A 397 20.86 28.77 -20.93
N GLU A 398 19.96 29.39 -21.70
CA GLU A 398 19.68 30.83 -21.63
C GLU A 398 19.07 31.23 -20.28
N LEU A 399 18.19 30.39 -19.71
CA LEU A 399 17.61 30.64 -18.39
C LEU A 399 18.64 30.53 -17.24
N GLN A 400 19.72 29.76 -17.42
CA GLN A 400 20.58 29.30 -16.31
C GLN A 400 19.74 28.70 -15.18
N PHE A 401 18.85 27.78 -15.56
CA PHE A 401 17.74 27.36 -14.72
C PHE A 401 18.19 26.74 -13.39
N ASN A 402 17.70 27.31 -12.28
CA ASN A 402 17.84 26.76 -10.94
C ASN A 402 16.48 26.30 -10.42
N ARG A 403 16.33 24.98 -10.26
CA ARG A 403 15.10 24.36 -9.78
C ARG A 403 14.70 24.82 -8.36
N ASN A 404 15.67 25.14 -7.51
CA ASN A 404 15.39 25.62 -6.15
C ASN A 404 14.73 27.01 -6.16
N THR A 405 15.06 27.86 -7.12
CA THR A 405 14.43 29.18 -7.26
C THR A 405 12.96 29.05 -7.67
N LEU A 406 12.65 28.15 -8.61
CA LEU A 406 11.27 27.86 -9.00
C LEU A 406 10.49 27.21 -7.85
N TYR A 407 11.11 26.28 -7.11
CA TYR A 407 10.52 25.68 -5.93
C TYR A 407 10.19 26.72 -4.83
N ASN A 408 11.07 27.68 -4.59
CA ASN A 408 10.81 28.77 -3.64
C ASN A 408 9.65 29.66 -4.10
N LEU A 409 9.57 29.99 -5.39
CA LEU A 409 8.42 30.72 -5.94
C LEU A 409 7.13 29.92 -5.74
N LEU A 410 7.13 28.62 -6.03
CA LEU A 410 5.98 27.74 -5.81
C LEU A 410 5.53 27.76 -4.35
N LEU A 411 6.47 27.61 -3.42
CA LEU A 411 6.17 27.61 -1.99
C LEU A 411 5.56 28.95 -1.56
N ASN A 412 6.20 30.07 -1.92
CA ASN A 412 5.73 31.41 -1.56
C ASN A 412 4.36 31.70 -2.20
N CYS A 413 4.16 31.33 -3.47
CA CYS A 413 2.90 31.54 -4.19
C CYS A 413 1.76 30.75 -3.52
N SER A 414 1.97 29.45 -3.25
CA SER A 414 0.97 28.61 -2.59
C SER A 414 0.65 29.08 -1.17
N GLN A 415 1.66 29.48 -0.39
CA GLN A 415 1.44 30.02 0.96
C GLN A 415 0.65 31.33 0.93
N MET A 416 1.04 32.27 0.05
CA MET A 416 0.32 33.54 -0.12
C MET A 416 -1.14 33.32 -0.52
N GLU A 417 -1.40 32.43 -1.47
CA GLU A 417 -2.76 32.08 -1.91
C GLU A 417 -3.62 31.47 -0.82
N LEU A 418 -3.06 30.55 -0.04
CA LEU A 418 -3.78 29.91 1.06
C LEU A 418 -4.12 30.93 2.15
N SER A 419 -3.12 31.69 2.63
CA SER A 419 -3.33 32.66 3.70
C SER A 419 -4.32 33.75 3.30
N VAL A 420 -4.23 34.29 2.08
CA VAL A 420 -5.17 35.32 1.62
C VAL A 420 -6.58 34.77 1.47
N ARG A 421 -6.76 33.52 1.01
CA ARG A 421 -8.09 32.88 0.99
C ARG A 421 -8.65 32.68 2.40
N GLU A 422 -7.85 32.20 3.34
CA GLU A 422 -8.27 32.04 4.75
C GLU A 422 -8.71 33.39 5.35
N PHE A 423 -7.94 34.46 5.16
CA PHE A 423 -8.30 35.81 5.63
C PHE A 423 -9.56 36.36 4.94
N LEU A 424 -9.68 36.20 3.61
CA LEU A 424 -10.87 36.66 2.88
C LEU A 424 -12.14 35.92 3.33
N ALA A 425 -12.05 34.62 3.58
CA ALA A 425 -13.17 33.82 4.08
C ALA A 425 -13.61 34.29 5.49
N GLU A 426 -12.66 34.54 6.40
CA GLU A 426 -12.95 35.07 7.74
C GLU A 426 -13.55 36.48 7.69
N ILE A 427 -13.01 37.36 6.85
CA ILE A 427 -13.54 38.71 6.61
C ILE A 427 -14.96 38.64 6.06
N GLN A 428 -15.24 37.73 5.11
CA GLN A 428 -16.55 37.59 4.50
C GLN A 428 -17.59 37.09 5.52
N GLN A 429 -17.25 36.11 6.36
CA GLN A 429 -18.14 35.61 7.42
C GLN A 429 -18.45 36.67 8.47
N THR A 430 -17.48 37.52 8.81
CA THR A 430 -17.62 38.56 9.84
C THR A 430 -17.95 39.95 9.27
N LYS A 431 -18.21 40.06 7.96
CA LYS A 431 -18.35 41.33 7.22
C LYS A 431 -19.44 42.22 7.80
N GLU A 432 -20.63 41.67 8.01
CA GLU A 432 -21.79 42.42 8.50
C GLU A 432 -21.57 42.91 9.93
N GLU A 433 -21.06 42.04 10.80
CA GLU A 433 -20.75 42.37 12.21
C GLU A 433 -19.65 43.43 12.32
N ARG A 434 -18.54 43.26 11.60
CA ARG A 434 -17.43 44.25 11.61
C ARG A 434 -17.91 45.60 11.09
N TRP A 435 -18.71 45.64 10.03
CA TRP A 435 -19.19 46.88 9.45
C TRP A 435 -20.21 47.61 10.34
N THR A 436 -21.14 46.89 10.96
CA THR A 436 -22.13 47.49 11.88
C THR A 436 -21.45 48.03 13.14
N LYS A 437 -20.53 47.26 13.74
CA LYS A 437 -19.72 47.70 14.86
C LYS A 437 -18.92 48.96 14.52
N SER A 438 -18.22 48.97 13.37
CA SER A 438 -17.45 50.14 12.96
C SER A 438 -18.34 51.38 12.74
N ARG A 439 -19.55 51.21 12.24
CA ARG A 439 -20.53 52.31 12.09
C ARG A 439 -20.96 52.85 13.46
N GLU A 440 -21.27 51.97 14.40
CA GLU A 440 -21.76 52.34 15.73
C GLU A 440 -20.70 53.05 16.58
N GLU A 441 -19.45 52.54 16.65
CA GLU A 441 -18.43 53.23 17.44
C GLU A 441 -17.98 54.55 16.77
N ALA A 442 -17.97 54.65 15.43
CA ALA A 442 -17.71 55.90 14.71
C ALA A 442 -18.80 56.96 15.01
N MET A 443 -20.06 56.55 15.01
CA MET A 443 -21.17 57.42 15.43
C MET A 443 -21.05 57.82 16.89
N GLN A 444 -20.69 56.89 17.78
CA GLN A 444 -20.49 57.18 19.19
C GLN A 444 -19.40 58.24 19.35
N ARG A 445 -18.21 58.06 18.77
CA ARG A 445 -17.08 59.01 18.81
C ARG A 445 -17.46 60.41 18.34
N LEU A 446 -18.20 60.53 17.24
CA LEU A 446 -18.68 61.82 16.74
C LEU A 446 -19.70 62.47 17.70
N ASN A 447 -20.57 61.68 18.32
CA ASN A 447 -21.46 62.18 19.37
C ASN A 447 -20.68 62.63 20.62
N GLU A 448 -19.63 61.90 21.02
CA GLU A 448 -18.76 62.32 22.13
C GLU A 448 -18.04 63.64 21.84
N LEU A 449 -17.56 63.85 20.60
CA LEU A 449 -16.99 65.10 20.15
C LEU A 449 -18.03 66.23 20.16
N SER A 450 -19.24 65.96 19.68
CA SER A 450 -20.37 66.90 19.75
C SER A 450 -20.65 67.33 21.20
N GLU A 451 -20.73 66.37 22.14
CA GLU A 451 -20.91 66.65 23.58
C GLU A 451 -19.72 67.42 24.19
N ALA A 452 -18.49 67.10 23.79
CA ALA A 452 -17.30 67.77 24.28
C ALA A 452 -17.28 69.26 23.88
N PHE A 453 -17.67 69.61 22.65
CA PHE A 453 -17.79 71.00 22.20
C PHE A 453 -19.07 71.70 22.71
N ALA A 454 -20.07 70.96 23.20
CA ALA A 454 -21.24 71.49 23.92
C ALA A 454 -20.92 71.91 25.37
N GLY A 455 -19.77 71.48 25.91
CA GLY A 455 -19.35 71.77 27.28
C GLY A 455 -20.04 70.92 28.36
N SER A 456 -20.71 69.83 27.96
CA SER A 456 -21.41 68.92 28.87
C SER A 456 -20.49 67.86 29.51
N ARG A 457 -19.26 67.67 29.01
CA ARG A 457 -18.24 66.78 29.61
C ARG A 457 -17.15 67.56 30.36
N PRO A 458 -17.11 67.51 31.71
CA PRO A 458 -16.23 68.36 32.53
C PRO A 458 -14.73 68.00 32.53
N LEU A 459 -14.34 66.86 31.94
CA LEU A 459 -12.97 66.34 31.98
C LEU A 459 -12.09 66.80 30.80
N SER A 460 -12.66 67.44 29.79
CA SER A 460 -11.98 67.89 28.57
C SER A 460 -11.77 69.41 28.59
N LYS A 461 -10.51 69.88 28.57
CA LYS A 461 -10.12 71.30 28.45
C LYS A 461 -10.37 71.84 27.03
N ILE A 462 -11.61 71.73 26.55
CA ILE A 462 -12.04 72.14 25.20
C ILE A 462 -12.95 73.36 25.35
N GLU A 463 -12.70 74.41 24.58
CA GLU A 463 -13.56 75.60 24.54
C GLU A 463 -14.89 75.27 23.86
N GLN A 464 -15.99 75.76 24.43
CA GLN A 464 -17.32 75.52 23.88
C GLN A 464 -17.45 76.16 22.49
N ASN A 465 -17.88 75.37 21.50
CA ASN A 465 -18.10 75.84 20.14
C ASN A 465 -19.43 75.28 19.60
N PRO A 466 -20.50 76.09 19.55
CA PRO A 466 -21.83 75.64 19.15
C PRO A 466 -21.90 75.24 17.66
N GLN A 467 -21.02 75.79 16.81
CA GLN A 467 -20.98 75.42 15.39
C GLN A 467 -20.41 74.01 15.20
N LEU A 468 -19.32 73.68 15.90
CA LEU A 468 -18.73 72.34 15.84
C LEU A 468 -19.62 71.28 16.50
N GLN A 469 -20.30 71.62 17.60
CA GLN A 469 -21.30 70.75 18.22
C GLN A 469 -22.37 70.31 17.21
N GLN A 470 -23.05 71.28 16.58
CA GLN A 470 -24.12 70.99 15.62
C GLN A 470 -23.59 70.21 14.41
N TRP A 471 -22.40 70.58 13.93
CA TRP A 471 -21.77 69.92 12.79
C TRP A 471 -21.44 68.44 13.07
N PHE A 472 -20.79 68.12 14.20
CA PHE A 472 -20.46 66.72 14.54
C PHE A 472 -21.73 65.87 14.74
N GLY A 473 -22.78 66.44 15.35
CA GLY A 473 -24.08 65.78 15.47
C GLY A 473 -24.76 65.52 14.12
N GLU A 474 -24.70 66.47 13.18
CA GLU A 474 -25.21 66.28 11.81
C GLU A 474 -24.43 65.21 11.04
N VAL A 475 -23.11 65.15 11.20
CA VAL A 475 -22.26 64.13 10.58
C VAL A 475 -22.57 62.74 11.16
N ALA A 476 -22.76 62.61 12.47
CA ALA A 476 -23.21 61.35 13.09
C ALA A 476 -24.59 60.91 12.54
N GLY A 477 -25.53 61.84 12.36
CA GLY A 477 -26.84 61.57 11.74
C GLY A 477 -26.75 61.17 10.26
N ARG A 478 -25.72 61.62 9.53
CA ARG A 478 -25.44 61.15 8.15
C ARG A 478 -24.91 59.71 8.15
N LEU A 479 -24.05 59.34 9.11
CA LEU A 479 -23.53 57.96 9.23
C LEU A 479 -24.63 56.94 9.55
N GLN A 480 -25.69 57.34 10.25
CA GLN A 480 -26.84 56.47 10.52
C GLN A 480 -27.55 55.99 9.24
N LYS A 481 -27.48 56.77 8.16
CA LYS A 481 -28.11 56.46 6.86
C LYS A 481 -27.29 55.49 6.00
N LEU A 482 -26.14 55.02 6.49
CA LEU A 482 -25.33 54.04 5.78
C LEU A 482 -25.99 52.66 5.85
N GLU A 483 -26.08 51.97 4.72
CA GLU A 483 -26.67 50.63 4.56
C GLU A 483 -25.74 49.75 3.71
N LEU A 484 -25.49 48.50 4.13
CA LEU A 484 -24.71 47.51 3.36
C LEU A 484 -25.38 47.13 2.02
N SER A 485 -26.71 47.17 1.96
CA SER A 485 -27.50 46.84 0.75
C SER A 485 -27.31 47.84 -0.41
N ARG A 486 -26.74 49.02 -0.13
CA ARG A 486 -26.54 50.09 -1.13
C ARG A 486 -25.06 50.54 -1.19
N PRO A 487 -24.14 49.63 -1.60
CA PRO A 487 -22.70 49.83 -1.48
C PRO A 487 -22.19 51.09 -2.19
N GLN A 488 -22.70 51.41 -3.38
CA GLN A 488 -22.27 52.60 -4.14
C GLN A 488 -22.67 53.92 -3.48
N LYS A 489 -23.89 54.01 -2.91
CA LYS A 489 -24.37 55.22 -2.25
C LYS A 489 -23.68 55.41 -0.90
N SER A 490 -23.60 54.34 -0.11
CA SER A 490 -22.94 54.36 1.19
C SER A 490 -21.43 54.58 1.07
N GLY A 491 -20.76 54.00 0.07
CA GLY A 491 -19.34 54.27 -0.21
C GLY A 491 -19.06 55.74 -0.55
N ARG A 492 -19.88 56.37 -1.39
CA ARG A 492 -19.75 57.81 -1.70
C ARG A 492 -19.95 58.69 -0.46
N LEU A 493 -20.93 58.35 0.38
CA LEU A 493 -21.21 59.11 1.60
C LEU A 493 -20.07 58.98 2.62
N ILE A 494 -19.46 57.79 2.74
CA ILE A 494 -18.27 57.59 3.60
C ILE A 494 -17.11 58.48 3.15
N ILE A 495 -16.80 58.50 1.85
CA ILE A 495 -15.71 59.34 1.31
C ILE A 495 -15.98 60.84 1.56
N GLN A 496 -17.23 61.29 1.36
CA GLN A 496 -17.63 62.67 1.64
C GLN A 496 -17.48 63.02 3.12
N VAL A 497 -17.86 62.12 4.03
CA VAL A 497 -17.71 62.34 5.47
C VAL A 497 -16.23 62.36 5.87
N MET A 498 -15.40 61.49 5.31
CA MET A 498 -13.95 61.50 5.57
C MET A 498 -13.30 62.82 5.14
N GLN A 499 -13.58 63.29 3.92
CA GLN A 499 -13.09 64.58 3.42
C GLN A 499 -13.57 65.73 4.30
N ALA A 500 -14.85 65.72 4.66
CA ALA A 500 -15.41 66.76 5.53
C ALA A 500 -14.75 66.76 6.94
N LEU A 501 -14.37 65.59 7.46
CA LEU A 501 -13.60 65.49 8.69
C LEU A 501 -12.18 66.04 8.51
N ASP A 502 -11.48 65.74 7.41
CA ASP A 502 -10.14 66.28 7.11
C ASP A 502 -10.17 67.81 7.03
N ASP A 503 -11.12 68.35 6.25
CA ASP A 503 -11.34 69.78 6.10
C ASP A 503 -11.57 70.46 7.46
N VAL A 504 -12.47 69.92 8.30
CA VAL A 504 -12.75 70.50 9.63
C VAL A 504 -11.54 70.44 10.55
N GLN A 505 -10.71 69.41 10.44
CA GLN A 505 -9.48 69.32 11.23
C GLN A 505 -8.48 70.42 10.86
N GLU A 506 -8.32 70.72 9.56
CA GLU A 506 -7.43 71.74 9.04
C GLU A 506 -7.97 73.17 9.27
N TYR A 507 -9.23 73.44 8.90
CA TYR A 507 -9.84 74.78 8.98
C TYR A 507 -9.97 75.31 10.42
N HIS A 508 -10.23 74.43 11.39
CA HIS A 508 -10.39 74.82 12.80
C HIS A 508 -9.14 74.60 13.66
N ASN A 509 -7.99 74.23 13.04
CA ASN A 509 -6.73 73.93 13.73
C ASN A 509 -6.90 72.96 14.91
N LEU A 510 -7.72 71.92 14.72
CA LEU A 510 -8.05 70.92 15.74
C LEU A 510 -6.86 70.01 16.09
N HIS A 511 -5.74 70.14 15.36
CA HIS A 511 -4.45 69.52 15.67
C HIS A 511 -3.88 69.96 17.02
N SER A 512 -4.29 71.13 17.51
CA SER A 512 -3.86 71.70 18.79
C SER A 512 -4.31 70.86 19.99
N ASN A 513 -5.43 70.13 19.88
CA ASN A 513 -5.91 69.23 20.92
C ASN A 513 -5.66 67.77 20.53
N MET A 514 -4.72 67.15 21.25
CA MET A 514 -4.30 65.76 20.99
C MET A 514 -5.45 64.75 21.11
N LEU A 515 -6.40 64.97 22.04
CA LEU A 515 -7.55 64.07 22.24
C LEU A 515 -8.55 64.15 21.09
N VAL A 516 -8.85 65.37 20.61
CA VAL A 516 -9.74 65.58 19.46
C VAL A 516 -9.10 65.02 18.19
N LYS A 517 -7.81 65.27 17.99
CA LYS A 517 -7.05 64.70 16.87
C LYS A 517 -7.09 63.17 16.86
N GLN A 518 -6.91 62.55 18.03
CA GLN A 518 -6.97 61.09 18.16
C GLN A 518 -8.36 60.56 17.81
N GLN A 519 -9.44 61.14 18.35
CA GLN A 519 -10.81 60.67 18.06
C GLN A 519 -11.21 60.89 16.59
N LEU A 520 -10.77 61.99 15.97
CA LEU A 520 -10.97 62.22 14.54
C LEU A 520 -10.22 61.18 13.69
N GLN A 521 -8.98 60.86 14.07
CA GLN A 521 -8.18 59.85 13.39
C GLN A 521 -8.80 58.46 13.53
N GLU A 522 -9.17 58.04 14.76
CA GLU A 522 -9.89 56.79 15.00
C GLU A 522 -11.19 56.71 14.19
N THR A 523 -11.98 57.78 14.15
CA THR A 523 -13.22 57.83 13.36
C THR A 523 -12.93 57.66 11.86
N ARG A 524 -11.88 58.30 11.33
CA ARG A 524 -11.49 58.12 9.91
C ARG A 524 -10.98 56.71 9.64
N ASP A 525 -10.23 56.11 10.56
CA ASP A 525 -9.74 54.74 10.43
C ASP A 525 -10.92 53.74 10.36
N MET A 526 -11.94 53.95 11.20
CA MET A 526 -13.18 53.18 11.17
C MET A 526 -13.97 53.36 9.86
N LEU A 527 -14.09 54.60 9.38
CA LEU A 527 -14.73 54.90 8.09
C LEU A 527 -13.96 54.30 6.91
N ASN A 528 -12.63 54.31 6.97
CA ASN A 528 -11.76 53.65 5.99
C ASN A 528 -11.98 52.14 5.97
N GLN A 529 -12.03 51.48 7.14
CA GLN A 529 -12.34 50.05 7.24
C GLN A 529 -13.73 49.75 6.66
N MET A 530 -14.74 50.57 6.96
CA MET A 530 -16.07 50.42 6.38
C MET A 530 -16.08 50.55 4.85
N ALA A 531 -15.33 51.51 4.30
CA ALA A 531 -15.19 51.69 2.85
C ALA A 531 -14.50 50.50 2.18
N GLN A 532 -13.47 49.95 2.81
CA GLN A 532 -12.76 48.75 2.32
C GLN A 532 -13.67 47.52 2.33
N LEU A 533 -14.42 47.29 3.41
CA LEU A 533 -15.38 46.18 3.50
C LEU A 533 -16.50 46.27 2.44
N ILE A 534 -17.00 47.48 2.16
CA ILE A 534 -18.02 47.70 1.11
C ILE A 534 -17.47 47.40 -0.29
N ASN A 535 -16.20 47.70 -0.54
CA ASN A 535 -15.56 47.49 -1.84
C ASN A 535 -15.15 46.02 -2.10
N LEU A 536 -15.23 45.16 -1.09
CA LEU A 536 -14.97 43.74 -1.24
C LEU A 536 -16.13 43.10 -2.03
N LYS A 537 -15.87 42.77 -3.30
CA LYS A 537 -16.83 42.10 -4.17
C LYS A 537 -16.94 40.62 -3.83
N GLU A 538 -18.12 40.05 -4.04
CA GLU A 538 -18.41 38.63 -3.82
C GLU A 538 -17.72 37.71 -4.85
N ASP A 539 -17.37 38.24 -6.03
CA ASP A 539 -16.72 37.51 -7.12
C ASP A 539 -15.20 37.31 -6.94
N ILE A 540 -14.58 37.93 -5.92
CA ILE A 540 -13.12 37.88 -5.73
C ILE A 540 -12.63 36.45 -5.48
N GLU A 541 -13.38 35.65 -4.73
CA GLU A 541 -13.00 34.28 -4.42
C GLU A 541 -12.96 33.41 -5.68
N ILE A 542 -13.99 33.54 -6.53
CA ILE A 542 -14.07 32.88 -7.85
C ILE A 542 -12.90 33.34 -8.73
N HIS A 543 -12.58 34.64 -8.76
CA HIS A 543 -11.45 35.16 -9.51
C HIS A 543 -10.10 34.58 -9.03
N ILE A 544 -9.90 34.46 -7.72
CA ILE A 544 -8.69 33.85 -7.16
C ILE A 544 -8.63 32.39 -7.58
N GLN A 545 -9.72 31.63 -7.42
CA GLN A 545 -9.78 30.22 -7.80
C GLN A 545 -9.35 30.00 -9.25
N MET A 546 -9.92 30.75 -10.20
CA MET A 546 -9.58 30.67 -11.61
C MET A 546 -8.11 31.03 -11.91
N ILE A 547 -7.57 32.05 -11.23
CA ILE A 547 -6.17 32.49 -11.43
C ILE A 547 -5.16 31.47 -10.85
N THR A 548 -5.58 30.72 -9.84
CA THR A 548 -4.74 29.76 -9.11
C THR A 548 -4.75 28.35 -9.70
N ASP A 549 -5.32 28.14 -10.89
CA ASP A 549 -5.31 26.86 -11.60
C ASP A 549 -3.89 26.26 -11.63
N PHE A 550 -3.80 25.02 -11.22
CA PHE A 550 -2.56 24.28 -11.07
C PHE A 550 -2.64 22.88 -11.71
N SER A 551 -3.67 22.63 -12.52
CA SER A 551 -3.97 21.35 -13.17
C SER A 551 -2.80 20.82 -14.02
N TYR A 552 -2.06 21.73 -14.65
CA TYR A 552 -0.88 21.41 -15.47
C TYR A 552 0.29 20.81 -14.70
N ALA A 553 0.32 20.95 -13.37
CA ALA A 553 1.43 20.50 -12.54
C ALA A 553 1.23 19.10 -11.95
N TRP A 554 0.07 18.47 -12.15
CA TRP A 554 -0.31 17.21 -11.51
C TRP A 554 0.74 16.10 -11.67
N HIS A 555 1.16 15.78 -12.88
CA HIS A 555 2.24 14.82 -13.13
C HIS A 555 3.63 15.41 -12.83
N LEU A 556 3.85 16.70 -13.11
CA LEU A 556 5.15 17.36 -12.96
C LEU A 556 5.65 17.36 -11.50
N LEU A 557 4.76 17.61 -10.54
CA LEU A 557 5.11 17.64 -9.12
C LEU A 557 5.58 16.28 -8.61
N GLN A 558 4.94 15.21 -9.05
CA GLN A 558 5.27 13.86 -8.59
C GLN A 558 6.70 13.45 -8.97
N PHE A 559 7.18 13.83 -10.16
CA PHE A 559 8.50 13.44 -10.65
C PHE A 559 9.60 14.47 -10.33
N ASP A 560 9.38 15.75 -10.60
CA ASP A 560 10.45 16.75 -10.57
C ASP A 560 10.62 17.46 -9.23
N PHE A 561 9.55 17.54 -8.42
CA PHE A 561 9.52 18.33 -7.17
C PHE A 561 9.49 17.50 -5.89
N THR A 562 9.28 16.18 -5.96
CA THR A 562 9.42 15.29 -4.79
C THR A 562 10.81 15.41 -4.13
N PRO A 563 11.95 15.30 -4.86
CA PRO A 563 13.27 15.40 -4.23
C PRO A 563 13.56 16.75 -3.55
N PRO A 564 13.31 17.93 -4.16
CA PRO A 564 13.56 19.20 -3.47
C PRO A 564 12.62 19.44 -2.28
N MET A 565 11.36 18.98 -2.34
CA MET A 565 10.46 19.01 -1.17
C MET A 565 11.01 18.18 -0.01
N GLN A 566 11.43 16.94 -0.31
CA GLN A 566 12.00 16.02 0.67
C GLN A 566 13.31 16.57 1.28
N GLU A 567 14.19 17.14 0.46
CA GLU A 567 15.43 17.77 0.92
C GLU A 567 15.16 19.02 1.80
N HIS A 568 14.15 19.82 1.46
CA HIS A 568 13.74 20.96 2.28
C HIS A 568 13.25 20.52 3.66
N ILE A 569 12.41 19.47 3.73
CA ILE A 569 11.93 18.89 4.99
C ILE A 569 13.10 18.33 5.82
N LYS A 570 14.05 17.63 5.18
CA LYS A 570 15.26 17.09 5.83
C LYS A 570 16.07 18.19 6.53
N ARG A 571 16.19 19.37 5.91
CA ARG A 571 16.93 20.51 6.48
C ARG A 571 16.12 21.27 7.51
N GLN A 572 14.83 21.49 7.26
CA GLN A 572 13.94 22.25 8.13
C GLN A 572 12.57 21.55 8.25
N PRO A 573 12.31 20.81 9.35
CA PRO A 573 11.06 20.06 9.50
C PRO A 573 9.79 20.91 9.50
N GLN A 574 9.89 22.20 9.84
CA GLN A 574 8.76 23.14 9.77
C GLN A 574 8.32 23.49 8.34
N ALA A 575 9.15 23.19 7.32
CA ALA A 575 8.81 23.42 5.92
C ALA A 575 7.56 22.65 5.47
N VAL A 576 7.15 21.62 6.23
CA VAL A 576 5.90 20.87 6.03
C VAL A 576 4.67 21.81 5.96
N ILE A 577 4.67 22.93 6.71
CA ILE A 577 3.58 23.92 6.67
C ILE A 577 3.45 24.56 5.27
N GLY A 578 4.56 24.92 4.65
CA GLY A 578 4.56 25.48 3.30
C GLY A 578 4.22 24.44 2.24
N ILE A 579 4.72 23.21 2.42
CA ILE A 579 4.42 22.09 1.51
C ILE A 579 2.93 21.76 1.57
N ARG A 580 2.29 21.80 2.75
CA ARG A 580 0.82 21.69 2.89
C ARG A 580 0.08 22.68 1.99
N ALA A 581 0.54 23.92 1.89
CA ALA A 581 -0.08 24.91 1.01
C ALA A 581 0.01 24.52 -0.47
N VAL A 582 1.12 23.92 -0.91
CA VAL A 582 1.27 23.40 -2.28
C VAL A 582 0.30 22.25 -2.55
N PHE A 583 0.11 21.35 -1.59
CA PHE A 583 -0.85 20.25 -1.70
C PHE A 583 -2.31 20.74 -1.74
N LEU A 584 -2.65 21.77 -0.95
CA LEU A 584 -3.99 22.40 -1.01
C LEU A 584 -4.23 23.12 -2.34
N LYS A 585 -3.20 23.76 -2.90
CA LYS A 585 -3.25 24.33 -4.26
C LYS A 585 -3.46 23.24 -5.32
N LEU A 586 -2.86 22.06 -5.15
CA LEU A 586 -3.10 20.93 -6.05
C LEU A 586 -4.49 20.31 -5.83
N ALA A 587 -4.99 20.27 -4.59
CA ALA A 587 -6.31 19.75 -4.27
C ALA A 587 -7.43 20.59 -4.91
N SER A 588 -7.29 21.91 -5.01
CA SER A 588 -8.27 22.75 -5.71
C SER A 588 -8.39 22.47 -7.21
N THR A 589 -7.43 21.75 -7.80
CA THR A 589 -7.51 21.35 -9.23
C THR A 589 -8.44 20.16 -9.47
N LEU A 590 -8.80 19.43 -8.41
CA LEU A 590 -9.71 18.28 -8.49
C LEU A 590 -11.12 18.68 -8.93
N GLU A 591 -11.49 19.95 -8.78
CA GLU A 591 -12.76 20.45 -9.26
C GLU A 591 -12.88 20.39 -10.79
N VAL A 592 -11.79 20.45 -11.54
CA VAL A 592 -11.81 20.43 -13.02
C VAL A 592 -12.47 19.15 -13.56
N PRO A 593 -12.01 17.92 -13.23
CA PRO A 593 -12.67 16.70 -13.68
C PRO A 593 -14.02 16.43 -12.99
N LEU A 594 -14.29 17.04 -11.83
CA LEU A 594 -15.50 16.77 -11.03
C LEU A 594 -16.66 17.73 -11.35
N MET A 595 -16.39 18.92 -11.90
CA MET A 595 -17.39 19.97 -12.12
C MET A 595 -18.57 19.46 -12.96
N ARG A 596 -18.30 18.87 -14.14
CA ARG A 596 -19.34 18.38 -15.05
C ARG A 596 -20.10 17.18 -14.50
N ILE A 597 -19.40 16.31 -13.77
CA ILE A 597 -19.99 15.13 -13.11
C ILE A 597 -20.96 15.57 -12.00
N ASN A 598 -20.56 16.59 -11.21
CA ASN A 598 -21.40 17.15 -10.16
C ASN A 598 -22.61 17.91 -10.73
N GLN A 599 -22.42 18.69 -11.81
CA GLN A 599 -23.51 19.35 -12.53
C GLN A 599 -24.53 18.33 -13.07
N ALA A 600 -24.08 17.20 -13.59
CA ALA A 600 -24.91 16.11 -14.10
C ALA A 600 -25.59 15.26 -13.00
N ARG A 601 -25.22 15.45 -11.72
CA ARG A 601 -25.63 14.60 -10.59
C ARG A 601 -25.41 13.10 -10.84
N SER A 602 -24.29 12.76 -11.49
CA SER A 602 -23.96 11.35 -11.79
C SER A 602 -23.57 10.56 -10.54
N GLU A 603 -23.92 9.27 -10.51
CA GLU A 603 -23.52 8.32 -9.44
C GLU A 603 -22.00 8.13 -9.39
N ASP A 604 -21.29 8.39 -10.49
CA ASP A 604 -19.84 8.27 -10.59
C ASP A 604 -19.07 9.29 -9.74
N LEU A 605 -19.70 10.38 -9.29
CA LEU A 605 -19.06 11.47 -8.57
C LEU A 605 -18.23 10.98 -7.38
N VAL A 606 -18.83 10.10 -6.56
CA VAL A 606 -18.19 9.53 -5.38
C VAL A 606 -16.97 8.72 -5.77
N SER A 607 -17.10 7.93 -6.82
CA SER A 607 -16.02 7.09 -7.31
C SER A 607 -14.88 7.98 -7.82
N VAL A 608 -15.11 8.84 -8.82
CA VAL A 608 -14.06 9.67 -9.44
C VAL A 608 -13.35 10.55 -8.41
N SER A 609 -14.10 11.15 -7.47
CA SER A 609 -13.55 11.94 -6.38
C SER A 609 -12.63 11.12 -5.47
N ASN A 610 -13.04 9.90 -5.10
CA ASN A 610 -12.22 8.99 -4.31
C ASN A 610 -10.90 8.65 -5.02
N TYR A 611 -10.89 8.46 -6.34
CA TYR A 611 -9.66 8.12 -7.06
C TYR A 611 -8.63 9.26 -7.01
N TYR A 612 -9.02 10.45 -7.45
CA TYR A 612 -8.09 11.58 -7.50
C TYR A 612 -7.64 12.02 -6.10
N SER A 613 -8.54 11.98 -5.11
CA SER A 613 -8.20 12.23 -3.71
C SER A 613 -7.19 11.20 -3.19
N THR A 614 -7.37 9.91 -3.54
CA THR A 614 -6.44 8.84 -3.17
C THR A 614 -5.06 9.06 -3.77
N GLU A 615 -4.98 9.42 -5.05
CA GLU A 615 -3.72 9.70 -5.73
C GLU A 615 -2.97 10.88 -5.11
N LEU A 616 -3.71 11.94 -4.75
CA LEU A 616 -3.13 13.10 -4.08
C LEU A 616 -2.66 12.77 -2.65
N ALA A 617 -3.44 11.99 -1.91
CA ALA A 617 -3.05 11.47 -0.59
C ALA A 617 -1.79 10.59 -0.67
N ASN A 618 -1.70 9.71 -1.68
CA ASN A 618 -0.53 8.88 -1.93
C ASN A 618 0.71 9.71 -2.28
N PHE A 619 0.54 10.79 -3.04
CA PHE A 619 1.62 11.73 -3.31
C PHE A 619 2.10 12.44 -2.02
N LEU A 620 1.18 12.92 -1.18
CA LEU A 620 1.53 13.53 0.11
C LEU A 620 2.25 12.55 1.04
N ARG A 621 1.73 11.31 1.17
CA ARG A 621 2.40 10.22 1.92
C ARG A 621 3.82 9.99 1.44
N ARG A 622 4.06 10.00 0.13
CA ARG A 622 5.40 9.82 -0.47
C ARG A 622 6.35 10.96 -0.12
N VAL A 623 5.89 12.21 -0.18
CA VAL A 623 6.72 13.37 0.19
C VAL A 623 7.03 13.35 1.69
N LEU A 624 6.05 13.06 2.55
CA LEU A 624 6.23 13.05 4.00
C LEU A 624 6.96 11.82 4.54
N GLN A 625 7.02 10.70 3.80
CA GLN A 625 7.77 9.48 4.17
C GLN A 625 9.25 9.77 4.49
N ILE A 626 9.81 10.84 3.92
CA ILE A 626 11.17 11.29 4.18
C ILE A 626 11.44 11.56 5.66
N VAL A 627 10.41 11.94 6.42
CA VAL A 627 10.55 12.24 7.85
C VAL A 627 10.76 10.94 8.65
N PRO A 628 9.87 9.92 8.58
CA PRO A 628 10.17 8.60 9.12
C PRO A 628 11.51 8.03 8.65
N GLU A 629 11.84 8.09 7.36
CA GLU A 629 13.12 7.59 6.82
C GLU A 629 14.32 8.25 7.53
N THR A 630 14.27 9.58 7.66
CA THR A 630 15.32 10.34 8.35
C THR A 630 15.35 10.02 9.85
N MET A 631 14.19 9.89 10.50
CA MET A 631 14.09 9.47 11.89
C MET A 631 14.69 8.08 12.12
N PHE A 632 14.45 7.11 11.23
CA PHE A 632 15.04 5.77 11.31
C PHE A 632 16.54 5.78 11.07
N SER A 633 17.06 6.65 10.21
CA SER A 633 18.51 6.84 10.04
C SER A 633 19.19 7.36 11.33
N ILE A 634 18.48 8.19 12.11
CA ILE A 634 18.93 8.68 13.41
C ILE A 634 18.75 7.58 14.47
N LEU A 635 17.62 6.89 14.45
CA LEU A 635 17.29 5.78 15.34
C LEU A 635 18.29 4.64 15.22
N ALA A 636 18.76 4.30 14.02
CA ALA A 636 19.80 3.29 13.81
C ALA A 636 21.09 3.61 14.60
N LYS A 637 21.45 4.89 14.73
CA LYS A 637 22.59 5.33 15.56
C LYS A 637 22.28 5.15 17.05
N ILE A 638 21.05 5.43 17.47
CA ILE A 638 20.59 5.21 18.85
C ILE A 638 20.60 3.72 19.18
N ILE A 639 20.06 2.86 18.31
CA ILE A 639 20.07 1.40 18.44
C ILE A 639 21.50 0.90 18.62
N TYR A 640 22.43 1.34 17.78
CA TYR A 640 23.83 0.93 17.90
C TYR A 640 24.43 1.34 19.27
N LEU A 641 24.21 2.58 19.72
CA LEU A 641 24.71 3.07 21.00
C LEU A 641 24.11 2.29 22.19
N LEU A 642 22.79 2.11 22.21
CA LEU A 642 22.09 1.41 23.30
C LEU A 642 22.39 -0.10 23.34
N THR A 643 22.69 -0.72 22.20
CA THR A 643 22.86 -2.18 22.10
C THR A 643 24.32 -2.62 22.23
N ASN A 644 25.27 -1.81 21.74
CA ASN A 644 26.68 -2.23 21.64
C ASN A 644 27.64 -1.41 22.51
N VAL A 645 27.27 -0.20 22.92
CA VAL A 645 28.19 0.74 23.58
C VAL A 645 27.80 1.03 25.03
N ILE A 646 26.53 1.35 25.25
CA ILE A 646 26.01 1.72 26.57
C ILE A 646 25.82 0.47 27.42
N LYS A 647 26.44 0.46 28.60
CA LYS A 647 26.31 -0.59 29.60
C LYS A 647 25.08 -0.34 30.45
N GLU A 648 24.32 -1.40 30.69
CA GLU A 648 23.24 -1.36 31.66
C GLU A 648 23.78 -1.21 33.08
N PHE A 649 23.01 -0.50 33.91
CA PHE A 649 23.31 -0.41 35.33
C PHE A 649 22.94 -1.75 36.00
N PRO A 650 23.90 -2.46 36.62
CA PRO A 650 23.57 -3.60 37.45
C PRO A 650 22.77 -3.15 38.67
N THR A 651 22.02 -4.09 39.26
CA THR A 651 21.24 -3.87 40.49
C THR A 651 22.08 -3.41 41.68
N LYS A 652 23.39 -3.69 41.69
CA LYS A 652 24.37 -3.17 42.66
C LYS A 652 25.65 -2.77 41.94
N VAL A 653 26.14 -1.56 42.20
CA VAL A 653 27.36 -1.00 41.58
C VAL A 653 28.29 -0.45 42.65
N GLU A 654 29.57 -0.81 42.57
CA GLU A 654 30.63 -0.21 43.39
C GLU A 654 30.80 1.28 43.05
N LYS A 655 30.93 2.14 44.07
CA LYS A 655 31.01 3.60 43.90
C LYS A 655 32.12 4.04 42.93
N GLU A 656 33.24 3.33 42.90
CA GLU A 656 34.39 3.63 42.01
C GLU A 656 34.09 3.32 40.54
N ARG A 657 33.28 2.29 40.26
CA ARG A 657 32.88 1.90 38.89
C ARG A 657 31.72 2.71 38.35
N LEU A 658 31.10 3.57 39.17
CA LEU A 658 29.91 4.34 38.80
C LEU A 658 30.16 5.26 37.59
N LYS A 659 31.39 5.79 37.48
CA LYS A 659 31.81 6.61 36.32
C LYS A 659 31.88 5.80 35.02
N ASP A 660 32.24 4.52 35.10
CA ASP A 660 32.35 3.62 33.95
C ASP A 660 30.97 3.22 33.39
N TYR A 661 29.94 3.16 34.23
CA TYR A 661 28.55 2.91 33.83
C TYR A 661 27.78 4.18 33.45
N ALA A 662 28.21 5.35 33.97
CA ALA A 662 27.58 6.63 33.67
C ALA A 662 27.72 7.00 32.19
N GLN A 663 28.87 6.75 31.55
CA GLN A 663 29.13 6.98 30.11
C GLN A 663 28.54 8.30 29.58
N PHE A 664 28.89 9.42 30.23
CA PHE A 664 28.25 10.73 30.02
C PHE A 664 28.29 11.21 28.56
N GLU A 665 29.40 11.02 27.86
CA GLU A 665 29.55 11.46 26.46
C GLU A 665 28.58 10.71 25.53
N GLU A 666 28.51 9.39 25.66
CA GLU A 666 27.61 8.56 24.84
C GLU A 666 26.14 8.83 25.16
N ARG A 667 25.79 9.01 26.44
CA ARG A 667 24.42 9.39 26.84
C ARG A 667 24.05 10.78 26.36
N ALA A 668 24.98 11.74 26.38
CA ALA A 668 24.77 13.06 25.79
C ALA A 668 24.55 12.97 24.29
N LYS A 669 25.28 12.06 23.60
CA LYS A 669 25.07 11.81 22.17
C LYS A 669 23.69 11.23 21.88
N VAL A 670 23.24 10.25 22.67
CA VAL A 670 21.87 9.73 22.57
C VAL A 670 20.84 10.85 22.75
N ALA A 671 20.99 11.70 23.78
CA ALA A 671 20.07 12.83 24.01
C ALA A 671 20.03 13.83 22.83
N GLN A 672 21.17 14.13 22.19
CA GLN A 672 21.21 14.97 20.99
C GLN A 672 20.45 14.35 19.80
N LEU A 673 20.60 13.03 19.61
CA LEU A 673 19.90 12.29 18.56
C LEU A 673 18.39 12.25 18.85
N THR A 674 17.98 12.03 20.09
CA THR A 674 16.58 12.06 20.53
C THR A 674 15.94 13.43 20.32
N ASN A 675 16.65 14.51 20.66
CA ASN A 675 16.16 15.87 20.39
C ASN A 675 15.94 16.07 18.88
N SER A 676 16.88 15.60 18.05
CA SER A 676 16.72 15.67 16.59
C SER A 676 15.45 14.97 16.12
N ILE A 677 15.16 13.76 16.63
CA ILE A 677 13.90 13.04 16.37
C ILE A 677 12.68 13.86 16.83
N ALA A 678 12.72 14.43 18.04
CA ALA A 678 11.62 15.24 18.57
C ALA A 678 11.32 16.49 17.74
N VAL A 679 12.34 17.13 17.14
CA VAL A 679 12.16 18.26 16.22
C VAL A 679 11.43 17.82 14.95
N PHE A 680 11.76 16.65 14.40
CA PHE A 680 11.03 16.08 13.25
C PHE A 680 9.58 15.76 13.59
N THR A 681 9.33 15.10 14.73
CA THR A 681 7.97 14.83 15.22
C THR A 681 7.18 16.13 15.37
N LYS A 682 7.75 17.15 16.01
CA LYS A 682 7.10 18.46 16.18
C LYS A 682 6.81 19.12 14.83
N GLY A 683 7.72 19.02 13.85
CA GLY A 683 7.54 19.59 12.51
C GLY A 683 6.32 19.02 11.78
N ILE A 684 6.12 17.70 11.81
CA ILE A 684 4.92 17.08 11.23
C ILE A 684 3.66 17.44 12.03
N LEU A 685 3.73 17.39 13.36
CA LEU A 685 2.56 17.69 14.21
C LEU A 685 2.14 19.18 14.18
N MET A 686 2.97 20.08 13.64
CA MET A 686 2.59 21.48 13.35
C MET A 686 1.71 21.60 12.10
N MET A 687 1.68 20.59 11.24
CA MET A 687 0.73 20.53 10.15
C MET A 687 -0.69 20.41 10.72
N LYS A 688 -1.64 21.18 10.20
CA LYS A 688 -3.06 21.00 10.55
C LYS A 688 -3.63 19.80 9.79
N THR A 689 -4.72 19.22 10.30
CA THR A 689 -5.51 18.27 9.52
C THR A 689 -5.86 18.89 8.17
N THR A 690 -5.69 18.10 7.12
CA THR A 690 -5.77 18.61 5.75
C THR A 690 -6.76 17.76 4.97
N LEU A 691 -7.85 18.39 4.54
CA LEU A 691 -8.79 17.79 3.62
C LEU A 691 -8.21 17.87 2.21
N VAL A 692 -8.00 16.71 1.60
CA VAL A 692 -7.44 16.55 0.27
C VAL A 692 -8.51 15.89 -0.60
N GLY A 693 -9.29 16.71 -1.30
CA GLY A 693 -10.50 16.27 -1.99
C GLY A 693 -11.53 15.78 -0.97
N VAL A 694 -11.83 14.48 -0.96
CA VAL A 694 -12.76 13.85 0.01
C VAL A 694 -12.06 13.11 1.15
N ILE A 695 -10.73 13.05 1.15
CA ILE A 695 -9.95 12.32 2.16
C ILE A 695 -9.37 13.31 3.16
N GLU A 696 -9.71 13.14 4.43
CA GLU A 696 -9.08 13.87 5.53
C GLU A 696 -7.79 13.16 5.94
N LEU A 697 -6.68 13.92 5.98
CA LEU A 697 -5.38 13.41 6.37
C LEU A 697 -4.98 13.98 7.72
N ASP A 698 -4.83 13.10 8.70
CA ASP A 698 -4.29 13.41 10.03
C ASP A 698 -2.76 13.26 10.02
N PRO A 699 -2.00 14.34 10.30
CA PRO A 699 -0.54 14.29 10.41
C PRO A 699 -0.02 13.28 11.44
N LYS A 700 -0.77 13.02 12.52
CA LYS A 700 -0.38 12.03 13.52
C LYS A 700 -0.44 10.60 12.94
N GLN A 701 -1.54 10.27 12.27
CA GLN A 701 -1.68 8.98 11.58
C GLN A 701 -0.64 8.81 10.48
N LEU A 702 -0.38 9.86 9.67
CA LEU A 702 0.65 9.82 8.63
C LEU A 702 2.05 9.54 9.20
N LEU A 703 2.38 10.11 10.36
CA LEU A 703 3.63 9.84 11.05
C LEU A 703 3.68 8.38 11.53
N GLU A 704 2.60 7.89 12.15
CA GLU A 704 2.52 6.52 12.64
C GLU A 704 2.65 5.50 11.48
N ASP A 705 1.90 5.68 10.39
CA ASP A 705 1.97 4.84 9.19
C ASP A 705 3.39 4.85 8.58
N GLY A 706 4.00 6.03 8.54
CA GLY A 706 5.36 6.20 8.05
C GLY A 706 6.40 5.47 8.91
N ILE A 707 6.27 5.54 10.25
CA ILE A 707 7.10 4.80 11.21
C ILE A 707 6.90 3.29 11.05
N ARG A 708 5.64 2.83 10.96
CA ARG A 708 5.31 1.42 10.73
C ARG A 708 5.94 0.92 9.43
N LYS A 709 5.89 1.70 8.35
CA LYS A 709 6.48 1.34 7.06
C LYS A 709 8.00 1.19 7.10
N GLU A 710 8.71 2.13 7.71
CA GLU A 710 10.16 1.97 7.89
C GLU A 710 10.47 0.78 8.80
N LEU A 711 9.72 0.60 9.88
CA LEU A 711 9.89 -0.54 10.79
C LEU A 711 9.73 -1.87 10.05
N VAL A 712 8.67 -2.01 9.25
CA VAL A 712 8.38 -3.22 8.48
C VAL A 712 9.53 -3.53 7.53
N ASN A 713 10.02 -2.52 6.80
CA ASN A 713 11.16 -2.69 5.90
C ASN A 713 12.43 -3.14 6.65
N HIS A 714 12.74 -2.50 7.78
CA HIS A 714 13.92 -2.81 8.57
C HIS A 714 13.86 -4.21 9.20
N LEU A 715 12.72 -4.59 9.79
CA LEU A 715 12.51 -5.90 10.39
C LEU A 715 12.48 -7.02 9.35
N ALA A 716 11.74 -6.84 8.25
CA ALA A 716 11.67 -7.84 7.19
C ALA A 716 13.06 -8.10 6.56
N ASN A 717 13.88 -7.04 6.39
CA ASN A 717 15.28 -7.19 5.98
C ASN A 717 16.13 -7.90 7.05
N ALA A 718 15.96 -7.57 8.34
CA ALA A 718 16.67 -8.22 9.43
C ALA A 718 16.37 -9.73 9.49
N TYR A 719 15.10 -10.12 9.37
CA TYR A 719 14.71 -11.54 9.30
C TYR A 719 15.27 -12.22 8.05
N ASN A 720 15.10 -11.60 6.88
CA ASN A 720 15.53 -12.20 5.62
C ASN A 720 17.05 -12.40 5.55
N LEU A 721 17.84 -11.39 5.90
CA LEU A 721 19.30 -11.44 5.87
C LEU A 721 19.90 -12.19 7.06
N GLY A 722 19.27 -12.07 8.24
CA GLY A 722 19.72 -12.71 9.47
C GLY A 722 19.61 -14.24 9.43
N LEU A 723 18.61 -14.76 8.73
CA LEU A 723 18.31 -16.20 8.64
C LEU A 723 18.73 -16.79 7.28
N ILE A 724 19.99 -16.55 6.91
CA ILE A 724 20.66 -17.20 5.78
C ILE A 724 21.74 -18.16 6.31
N PHE A 725 21.57 -19.45 6.04
CA PHE A 725 22.39 -20.54 6.59
C PHE A 725 23.36 -21.12 5.55
N THR A 726 24.26 -20.29 5.03
CA THR A 726 25.33 -20.76 4.13
C THR A 726 26.41 -21.53 4.90
N PRO A 727 26.83 -22.73 4.46
CA PRO A 727 27.86 -23.51 5.15
C PRO A 727 29.19 -22.76 5.28
N GLU A 728 29.68 -22.59 6.52
CA GLU A 728 30.97 -21.94 6.81
C GLU A 728 32.03 -22.99 7.16
N LYS A 729 33.26 -22.82 6.64
CA LYS A 729 34.37 -23.74 6.95
C LYS A 729 34.69 -23.71 8.45
N GLY A 730 34.66 -24.88 9.09
CA GLY A 730 35.04 -25.05 10.50
C GLY A 730 33.94 -24.80 11.52
N LYS A 731 32.70 -24.52 11.09
CA LYS A 731 31.52 -24.42 11.98
C LYS A 731 30.53 -25.55 11.69
N THR A 732 29.95 -26.11 12.75
CA THR A 732 28.84 -27.04 12.59
C THR A 732 27.55 -26.29 12.22
N PRO A 733 26.58 -26.94 11.56
CA PRO A 733 25.26 -26.34 11.27
C PRO A 733 24.59 -25.75 12.52
N VAL A 734 24.72 -26.46 13.65
CA VAL A 734 24.20 -26.07 14.96
C VAL A 734 24.82 -24.77 15.47
N GLN A 735 26.15 -24.66 15.42
CA GLN A 735 26.87 -23.44 15.84
C GLN A 735 26.48 -22.26 14.97
N LEU A 736 26.33 -22.48 13.65
CA LEU A 736 25.88 -21.44 12.73
C LEU A 736 24.46 -20.99 13.05
N LEU A 737 23.53 -21.92 13.29
CA LEU A 737 22.14 -21.64 13.65
C LEU A 737 22.06 -20.80 14.92
N GLN A 738 22.71 -21.24 16.01
CA GLN A 738 22.73 -20.52 17.29
C GLN A 738 23.35 -19.13 17.16
N GLN A 739 24.48 -19.01 16.45
CA GLN A 739 25.13 -17.72 16.24
C GLN A 739 24.23 -16.73 15.49
N LYS A 740 23.53 -17.19 14.43
CA LYS A 740 22.61 -16.36 13.64
C LYS A 740 21.40 -15.94 14.46
N LEU A 741 20.81 -16.86 15.24
CA LEU A 741 19.68 -16.56 16.12
C LEU A 741 20.06 -15.57 17.23
N GLN A 742 21.21 -15.75 17.88
CA GLN A 742 21.71 -14.81 18.90
C GLN A 742 21.97 -13.40 18.32
N ALA A 743 22.53 -13.33 17.11
CA ALA A 743 22.73 -12.05 16.42
C ALA A 743 21.39 -11.38 16.08
N LEU A 744 20.40 -12.15 15.65
CA LEU A 744 19.05 -11.65 15.38
C LEU A 744 18.35 -11.19 16.67
N ALA A 745 18.37 -12.00 17.73
CA ALA A 745 17.84 -11.65 19.05
C ALA A 745 18.42 -10.34 19.57
N LYS A 746 19.75 -10.16 19.50
CA LYS A 746 20.40 -8.90 19.86
C LYS A 746 19.91 -7.71 19.03
N THR A 747 19.63 -7.94 17.73
CA THR A 747 19.11 -6.90 16.83
C THR A 747 17.68 -6.51 17.19
N ILE A 748 16.80 -7.49 17.40
CA ILE A 748 15.39 -7.27 17.79
C ILE A 748 15.30 -6.60 19.16
N GLU A 749 16.13 -7.01 20.11
CA GLU A 749 16.23 -6.39 21.43
C GLU A 749 16.67 -4.92 21.34
N GLY A 750 17.60 -4.61 20.43
CA GLY A 750 18.01 -3.24 20.13
C GLY A 750 16.85 -2.36 19.63
N TYR A 751 15.97 -2.91 18.78
CA TYR A 751 14.74 -2.23 18.37
C TYR A 751 13.79 -2.04 19.55
N ARG A 752 13.52 -3.09 20.35
CA ARG A 752 12.62 -3.04 21.52
C ARG A 752 13.00 -1.90 22.47
N ARG A 753 14.27 -1.87 22.91
CA ARG A 753 14.79 -0.83 23.81
C ARG A 753 14.72 0.57 23.22
N SER A 754 15.02 0.69 21.93
CA SER A 754 15.05 2.01 21.28
C SER A 754 13.65 2.57 21.09
N PHE A 755 12.67 1.72 20.77
CA PHE A 755 11.26 2.11 20.66
C PHE A 755 10.66 2.48 22.02
N GLU A 756 10.94 1.69 23.07
CA GLU A 756 10.59 2.03 24.45
C GLU A 756 11.20 3.37 24.87
N TYR A 757 12.44 3.65 24.48
CA TYR A 757 13.12 4.90 24.84
C TYR A 757 12.55 6.14 24.14
N ILE A 758 12.10 6.02 22.88
CA ILE A 758 11.65 7.18 22.08
C ILE A 758 10.12 7.40 22.10
N GLU A 759 9.32 6.47 22.63
CA GLU A 759 7.85 6.49 22.49
C GLU A 759 7.21 7.79 22.99
N ASP A 760 7.68 8.33 24.12
CA ASP A 760 7.21 9.59 24.69
C ASP A 760 7.48 10.79 23.77
N TYR A 761 8.61 10.79 23.06
CA TYR A 761 9.01 11.86 22.15
C TYR A 761 8.28 11.78 20.81
N LEU A 762 7.83 10.58 20.42
CA LEU A 762 7.03 10.35 19.22
C LEU A 762 5.54 10.57 19.46
N ARG A 763 5.06 10.45 20.71
CA ARG A 763 3.63 10.39 21.06
C ARG A 763 2.90 9.22 20.38
N VAL A 764 3.59 8.08 20.27
CA VAL A 764 3.10 6.85 19.63
C VAL A 764 3.41 5.66 20.55
N GLN A 765 2.56 4.62 20.54
CA GLN A 765 2.78 3.39 21.32
C GLN A 765 3.84 2.50 20.64
N GLY A 766 5.12 2.81 20.86
CA GLY A 766 6.24 2.21 20.14
C GLY A 766 6.34 0.69 20.28
N LEU A 767 6.22 0.17 21.50
CA LEU A 767 6.30 -1.27 21.78
C LEU A 767 5.13 -2.05 21.14
N ARG A 768 3.93 -1.48 21.16
CA ARG A 768 2.75 -2.09 20.53
C ARG A 768 2.95 -2.23 19.01
N ILE A 769 3.40 -1.16 18.37
CA ILE A 769 3.69 -1.17 16.92
C ILE A 769 4.74 -2.21 16.57
N LEU A 770 5.80 -2.31 17.39
CA LEU A 770 6.85 -3.31 17.18
C LEU A 770 6.30 -4.74 17.20
N LEU A 771 5.42 -5.05 18.15
CA LEU A 771 4.80 -6.37 18.27
C LEU A 771 3.82 -6.65 17.13
N GLU A 772 2.92 -5.71 16.82
CA GLU A 772 1.94 -5.83 15.73
C GLU A 772 2.63 -6.08 14.39
N GLU A 773 3.61 -5.26 14.02
CA GLU A 773 4.28 -5.37 12.72
C GLU A 773 5.21 -6.60 12.66
N SER A 774 5.85 -7.00 13.77
CA SER A 774 6.65 -8.25 13.81
C SER A 774 5.78 -9.48 13.57
N GLN A 775 4.64 -9.58 14.26
CA GLN A 775 3.69 -10.67 14.09
C GLN A 775 3.13 -10.69 12.67
N ARG A 776 2.80 -9.53 12.12
CA ARG A 776 2.29 -9.36 10.76
C ARG A 776 3.29 -9.82 9.70
N ILE A 777 4.57 -9.45 9.82
CA ILE A 777 5.64 -9.91 8.91
C ILE A 777 5.78 -11.43 8.96
N ILE A 778 5.83 -12.00 10.16
CA ILE A 778 6.04 -13.44 10.35
C ILE A 778 4.86 -14.21 9.75
N ASN A 779 3.62 -13.85 10.10
CA ASN A 779 2.43 -14.55 9.63
C ASN A 779 2.28 -14.48 8.10
N TYR A 780 2.56 -13.33 7.49
CA TYR A 780 2.59 -13.19 6.02
C TYR A 780 3.60 -14.13 5.35
N ASN A 781 4.81 -14.23 5.90
CA ASN A 781 5.83 -15.12 5.35
C ASN A 781 5.50 -16.60 5.61
N VAL A 782 4.88 -16.93 6.75
CA VAL A 782 4.36 -18.29 7.02
C VAL A 782 3.29 -18.68 6.00
N GLU A 783 2.31 -17.81 5.75
CA GLU A 783 1.25 -18.05 4.75
C GLU A 783 1.85 -18.30 3.36
N LYS A 784 2.82 -17.47 2.96
CA LYS A 784 3.52 -17.63 1.68
C LYS A 784 4.34 -18.91 1.58
N GLU A 785 4.97 -19.35 2.65
CA GLU A 785 5.68 -20.63 2.66
C GLU A 785 4.69 -21.80 2.62
N CYS A 786 3.56 -21.69 3.33
CA CYS A 786 2.50 -22.69 3.35
C CYS A 786 1.79 -22.89 2.00
N ASN A 787 1.78 -21.88 1.12
CA ASN A 787 1.28 -22.00 -0.26
C ASN A 787 1.96 -23.12 -1.07
N ALA A 788 3.13 -23.62 -0.65
CA ALA A 788 3.75 -24.81 -1.24
C ALA A 788 2.96 -26.11 -1.01
N PHE A 789 2.17 -26.17 0.07
CA PHE A 789 1.42 -27.35 0.50
C PHE A 789 -0.09 -27.26 0.21
N LEU A 790 -0.58 -26.06 -0.14
CA LEU A 790 -2.00 -25.81 -0.41
C LEU A 790 -2.35 -26.01 -1.89
N ARG A 791 -3.59 -26.46 -2.15
CA ARG A 791 -4.15 -26.56 -3.51
C ARG A 791 -4.54 -25.19 -4.07
N ASN A 792 -5.25 -24.41 -3.26
CA ASN A 792 -5.64 -23.03 -3.59
C ASN A 792 -4.62 -22.11 -2.92
N LYS A 793 -3.84 -21.40 -3.72
CA LYS A 793 -2.80 -20.50 -3.20
C LYS A 793 -3.40 -19.15 -2.86
N VAL A 794 -3.09 -18.65 -1.67
CA VAL A 794 -3.44 -17.29 -1.26
C VAL A 794 -2.56 -16.32 -2.03
N GLN A 795 -3.19 -15.43 -2.82
CA GLN A 795 -2.49 -14.38 -3.56
C GLN A 795 -2.21 -13.17 -2.68
N GLU A 796 -1.27 -12.31 -3.09
CA GLU A 796 -0.84 -11.18 -2.26
C GLU A 796 -1.95 -10.20 -1.92
N PHE A 797 -2.89 -9.98 -2.85
CA PHE A 797 -4.04 -9.10 -2.65
C PHE A 797 -5.15 -9.73 -1.80
N GLN A 798 -5.08 -11.05 -1.54
CA GLN A 798 -6.04 -11.80 -0.72
C GLN A 798 -5.56 -11.96 0.72
N SER A 799 -4.25 -11.84 0.96
CA SER A 799 -3.64 -11.98 2.27
C SER A 799 -4.09 -10.86 3.21
N GLU A 800 -4.68 -11.20 4.35
CA GLU A 800 -5.07 -10.25 5.41
C GLU A 800 -3.88 -9.49 5.99
N HIS A 801 -2.68 -10.08 5.94
CA HIS A 801 -1.47 -9.44 6.44
C HIS A 801 -0.87 -8.41 5.47
N GLN A 802 -1.32 -8.35 4.21
CA GLN A 802 -0.77 -7.41 3.23
C GLN A 802 -1.59 -6.12 3.21
N SER A 803 -0.91 -4.98 3.34
CA SER A 803 -1.55 -3.65 3.33
C SER A 803 -1.08 -2.87 2.11
N GLN A 804 -1.99 -2.09 1.53
CA GLN A 804 -1.66 -1.19 0.42
C GLN A 804 -0.81 0.01 0.91
N ILE A 805 -1.01 0.47 2.14
CA ILE A 805 -0.32 1.64 2.71
C ILE A 805 1.06 1.23 3.25
N ILE A 806 1.11 0.10 3.97
CA ILE A 806 2.31 -0.42 4.64
C ILE A 806 2.60 -1.83 4.07
N PRO A 807 3.09 -1.95 2.83
CA PRO A 807 3.32 -3.25 2.22
C PRO A 807 4.52 -3.96 2.85
N ILE A 808 4.38 -5.27 3.08
CA ILE A 808 5.49 -6.14 3.50
C ILE A 808 6.33 -6.47 2.26
N PRO A 809 7.67 -6.27 2.30
CA PRO A 809 8.52 -6.49 1.14
C PRO A 809 8.62 -7.98 0.79
N ASN A 810 8.59 -8.26 -0.51
CA ASN A 810 8.78 -9.60 -1.05
C ASN A 810 10.21 -9.79 -1.52
N PHE A 811 10.91 -10.73 -0.90
CA PHE A 811 12.27 -11.10 -1.28
C PHE A 811 12.26 -12.24 -2.29
N PRO A 812 13.11 -12.21 -3.32
CA PRO A 812 13.24 -13.34 -4.24
C PRO A 812 13.83 -14.56 -3.51
N PRO A 813 13.38 -15.79 -3.83
CA PRO A 813 13.98 -17.01 -3.28
C PRO A 813 15.47 -17.11 -3.59
N LEU A 814 16.24 -17.70 -2.66
CA LEU A 814 17.68 -17.91 -2.87
C LEU A 814 17.92 -19.04 -3.88
N LEU A 815 18.88 -18.84 -4.79
CA LEU A 815 19.23 -19.84 -5.80
C LEU A 815 19.71 -21.15 -5.15
N GLY A 816 18.99 -22.24 -5.39
CA GLY A 816 19.32 -23.58 -4.88
C GLY A 816 18.75 -23.89 -3.49
N ASP A 817 18.00 -22.97 -2.88
CA ASP A 817 17.28 -23.18 -1.62
C ASP A 817 15.85 -23.68 -1.90
N PRO A 818 15.36 -24.75 -1.22
CA PRO A 818 13.99 -25.23 -1.39
C PRO A 818 12.92 -24.30 -0.79
N SER A 819 13.31 -23.34 0.05
CA SER A 819 12.38 -22.42 0.73
C SER A 819 12.10 -21.15 -0.06
N ASN A 820 10.86 -20.64 0.05
CA ASN A 820 10.50 -19.39 -0.60
C ASN A 820 10.99 -18.17 0.20
N ASN A 821 11.03 -18.27 1.53
CA ASN A 821 11.42 -17.16 2.41
C ASN A 821 12.18 -17.61 3.69
N PHE A 822 12.41 -16.68 4.62
CA PHE A 822 13.26 -16.88 5.79
C PHE A 822 12.72 -17.90 6.81
N ILE A 823 11.39 -18.00 6.98
CA ILE A 823 10.82 -18.91 7.98
C ILE A 823 10.96 -20.36 7.51
N GLY A 824 10.82 -20.58 6.19
CA GLY A 824 11.15 -21.85 5.55
C GLY A 824 12.60 -22.25 5.75
N ARG A 825 13.54 -21.31 5.52
CA ARG A 825 14.99 -21.58 5.72
C ARG A 825 15.30 -21.97 7.15
N LEU A 826 14.71 -21.26 8.11
CA LEU A 826 14.85 -21.57 9.52
C LEU A 826 14.30 -22.95 9.86
N ALA A 827 13.10 -23.29 9.40
CA ALA A 827 12.50 -24.60 9.63
C ALA A 827 13.35 -25.74 9.07
N HIS A 828 13.85 -25.61 7.83
CA HIS A 828 14.71 -26.62 7.22
C HIS A 828 16.07 -26.75 7.93
N GLU A 829 16.68 -25.66 8.38
CA GLU A 829 17.95 -25.73 9.12
C GLU A 829 17.77 -26.36 10.51
N ILE A 830 16.65 -26.11 11.21
CA ILE A 830 16.31 -26.80 12.46
C ILE A 830 16.13 -28.30 12.22
N LEU A 831 15.42 -28.69 11.15
CA LEU A 831 15.26 -30.10 10.76
C LEU A 831 16.60 -30.75 10.40
N ARG A 832 17.51 -30.00 9.75
CA ARG A 832 18.85 -30.49 9.43
C ARG A 832 19.69 -30.73 10.69
N CYS A 833 19.58 -29.86 11.69
CA CYS A 833 20.29 -29.99 12.96
C CYS A 833 19.77 -31.14 13.84
N THR A 834 18.49 -31.50 13.68
CA THR A 834 17.81 -32.51 14.51
C THR A 834 17.56 -33.84 13.78
N ASP A 835 18.31 -34.12 12.70
CA ASP A 835 18.13 -35.31 11.87
C ASP A 835 18.25 -36.61 12.70
N PRO A 836 17.18 -37.42 12.81
CA PRO A 836 17.18 -38.67 13.57
C PRO A 836 18.18 -39.71 13.06
N LYS A 837 18.79 -39.53 11.89
CA LYS A 837 19.89 -40.37 11.40
C LYS A 837 21.21 -40.04 12.08
N GLN A 838 21.41 -38.80 12.52
CA GLN A 838 22.66 -38.29 13.09
C GLN A 838 22.56 -37.98 14.58
N THR A 839 21.35 -37.75 15.10
CA THR A 839 21.11 -37.36 16.49
C THR A 839 20.29 -38.40 17.28
N ILE A 840 20.34 -38.31 18.60
CA ILE A 840 19.51 -39.04 19.57
C ILE A 840 18.81 -38.00 20.46
N PHE A 841 17.50 -38.09 20.59
CA PHE A 841 16.71 -37.26 21.49
C PHE A 841 16.47 -37.96 22.84
N LEU A 842 16.81 -37.29 23.94
CA LEU A 842 16.53 -37.76 25.30
C LEU A 842 15.32 -37.04 25.88
N ASP A 843 14.20 -37.75 25.98
CA ASP A 843 12.88 -37.23 26.41
C ASP A 843 12.92 -36.60 27.82
N LEU A 844 13.63 -37.21 28.77
CA LEU A 844 13.74 -36.71 30.14
C LEU A 844 14.54 -35.39 30.26
N LYS A 845 15.43 -35.13 29.29
CA LYS A 845 16.25 -33.91 29.25
C LYS A 845 15.75 -32.92 28.20
N SER A 846 14.75 -33.26 27.39
CA SER A 846 14.33 -32.50 26.21
C SER A 846 15.52 -32.04 25.34
N THR A 847 16.50 -32.91 25.08
CA THR A 847 17.78 -32.50 24.46
C THR A 847 18.23 -33.49 23.38
N TRP A 848 18.73 -32.96 22.26
CA TRP A 848 19.35 -33.71 21.17
C TRP A 848 20.87 -33.87 21.39
N TYR A 849 21.38 -35.08 21.18
CA TYR A 849 22.81 -35.42 21.25
C TYR A 849 23.28 -36.05 19.94
N GLU A 850 24.56 -35.91 19.61
CA GLU A 850 25.13 -36.62 18.46
C GLU A 850 25.16 -38.14 18.69
N LYS A 851 24.92 -38.93 17.65
CA LYS A 851 25.04 -40.39 17.70
C LYS A 851 26.48 -40.88 17.84
N LYS A 852 27.46 -40.11 17.40
CA LYS A 852 28.87 -40.49 17.44
C LYS A 852 29.50 -40.03 18.74
N ALA A 853 30.39 -40.84 19.32
CA ALA A 853 31.20 -40.44 20.47
C ALA A 853 32.02 -39.17 20.10
N PRO A 854 32.10 -38.17 20.99
CA PRO A 854 31.79 -38.21 22.42
C PRO A 854 30.33 -37.89 22.81
N HIS A 855 29.37 -37.96 21.88
CA HIS A 855 27.96 -37.63 22.10
C HIS A 855 27.78 -36.17 22.54
N GLN A 856 28.30 -35.26 21.73
CA GLN A 856 28.16 -33.83 22.00
C GLN A 856 26.69 -33.42 22.02
N GLU A 857 26.37 -32.48 22.91
CA GLU A 857 25.08 -31.84 22.93
C GLU A 857 24.88 -31.04 21.63
N VAL A 858 23.77 -31.28 20.96
CA VAL A 858 23.40 -30.63 19.70
C VAL A 858 22.49 -29.45 19.99
N LEU A 859 21.30 -29.72 20.52
CA LEU A 859 20.33 -28.69 20.87
C LEU A 859 19.70 -29.08 22.19
N ALA A 860 19.87 -28.25 23.22
CA ALA A 860 19.12 -28.38 24.46
C ALA A 860 17.78 -27.66 24.32
N GLY A 861 16.67 -28.35 24.60
CA GLY A 861 15.34 -27.75 24.60
C GLY A 861 15.27 -26.56 25.55
N SER A 862 15.85 -26.70 26.74
CA SER A 862 16.13 -25.57 27.63
C SER A 862 17.21 -24.65 27.02
N GLY A 863 16.89 -23.39 26.79
CA GLY A 863 17.81 -22.37 26.27
C GLY A 863 17.76 -22.18 24.75
N PHE A 864 17.66 -23.24 23.93
CA PHE A 864 17.54 -23.04 22.47
C PHE A 864 16.21 -22.38 22.08
N PHE A 865 15.09 -22.91 22.59
CA PHE A 865 13.77 -22.37 22.27
C PHE A 865 13.54 -21.00 22.93
N GLU A 866 14.24 -20.70 24.03
CA GLU A 866 14.31 -19.36 24.62
C GLU A 866 14.99 -18.36 23.68
N ILE A 867 16.18 -18.69 23.15
CA ILE A 867 16.87 -17.86 22.14
C ILE A 867 16.01 -17.68 20.88
N LEU A 868 15.30 -18.73 20.46
CA LEU A 868 14.38 -18.68 19.33
C LEU A 868 13.21 -17.72 19.58
N ARG A 869 12.63 -17.76 20.80
CA ARG A 869 11.59 -16.83 21.27
C ARG A 869 12.10 -15.40 21.33
N GLU A 870 13.32 -15.17 21.82
CA GLU A 870 13.93 -13.83 21.83
C GLU A 870 14.16 -13.28 20.40
N ALA A 871 14.52 -14.15 19.46
CA ALA A 871 14.82 -13.76 18.09
C ALA A 871 13.58 -13.47 17.22
N LEU A 872 12.45 -14.15 17.45
CA LEU A 872 11.27 -14.10 16.58
C LEU A 872 9.94 -13.84 17.31
N ALA A 873 9.99 -13.61 18.63
CA ALA A 873 8.82 -13.51 19.49
C ALA A 873 7.95 -14.79 19.48
N PRO A 874 6.84 -14.85 20.26
CA PRO A 874 5.91 -15.98 20.19
C PRO A 874 5.33 -16.23 18.78
N ALA A 875 5.21 -15.18 17.95
CA ALA A 875 4.71 -15.30 16.58
C ALA A 875 5.60 -16.19 15.70
N GLY A 876 6.93 -16.12 15.83
CA GLY A 876 7.84 -17.01 15.10
C GLY A 876 7.68 -18.47 15.46
N MET A 877 7.48 -18.74 16.76
CA MET A 877 7.28 -20.08 17.31
C MET A 877 5.97 -20.69 16.77
N VAL A 878 4.87 -19.93 16.83
CA VAL A 878 3.59 -20.32 16.23
C VAL A 878 3.71 -20.47 14.71
N GLY A 879 4.48 -19.60 14.04
CA GLY A 879 4.76 -19.71 12.62
C GLY A 879 5.46 -21.02 12.22
N LEU A 880 6.48 -21.43 12.99
CA LEU A 880 7.16 -22.71 12.81
C LEU A 880 6.24 -23.89 13.10
N GLU A 881 5.42 -23.82 14.14
CA GLU A 881 4.40 -24.82 14.46
C GLU A 881 3.45 -25.02 13.27
N ARG A 882 2.87 -23.93 12.75
CA ARG A 882 1.95 -23.94 11.61
C ARG A 882 2.63 -24.52 10.37
N LEU A 883 3.87 -24.14 10.09
CA LEU A 883 4.63 -24.66 8.95
C LEU A 883 4.88 -26.17 9.09
N TYR A 884 5.34 -26.65 10.25
CA TYR A 884 5.53 -28.08 10.50
C TYR A 884 4.22 -28.86 10.43
N ALA A 885 3.10 -28.29 10.92
CA ALA A 885 1.78 -28.90 10.79
C ALA A 885 1.36 -29.08 9.32
N HIS A 886 1.61 -28.10 8.45
CA HIS A 886 1.34 -28.19 7.01
C HIS A 886 2.27 -29.20 6.31
N MET A 887 3.57 -29.19 6.64
CA MET A 887 4.54 -30.18 6.13
C MET A 887 4.12 -31.60 6.53
N LEU A 888 3.69 -31.79 7.79
CA LEU A 888 3.17 -33.06 8.29
C LEU A 888 1.90 -33.48 7.56
N ALA A 889 0.92 -32.58 7.40
CA ALA A 889 -0.33 -32.88 6.71
C ALA A 889 -0.10 -33.33 5.25
N ASP A 890 0.80 -32.65 4.53
CA ASP A 890 1.15 -32.98 3.14
C ASP A 890 1.93 -34.32 3.04
N GLU A 891 2.90 -34.55 3.93
CA GLU A 891 3.62 -35.83 4.02
C GLU A 891 2.70 -37.00 4.39
N LEU A 892 1.85 -36.83 5.41
CA LEU A 892 0.85 -37.81 5.82
C LEU A 892 -0.08 -38.11 4.66
N LYS A 893 -0.63 -37.09 3.98
CA LYS A 893 -1.56 -37.30 2.87
C LYS A 893 -0.95 -38.12 1.75
N ARG A 894 0.24 -37.74 1.28
CA ARG A 894 0.91 -38.44 0.17
C ARG A 894 1.28 -39.88 0.51
N ASN A 895 1.85 -40.10 1.70
CA ASN A 895 2.40 -41.42 2.05
C ASN A 895 1.36 -42.36 2.65
N LEU A 896 0.40 -41.85 3.43
CA LEU A 896 -0.68 -42.65 4.00
C LEU A 896 -1.66 -43.11 2.92
N GLU A 897 -1.97 -42.27 1.93
CA GLU A 897 -2.78 -42.71 0.78
C GLU A 897 -2.10 -43.85 0.00
N ARG A 898 -0.78 -43.77 -0.20
CA ARG A 898 0.01 -44.85 -0.85
C ARG A 898 -0.02 -46.13 -0.01
N LEU A 899 0.22 -46.01 1.29
CA LEU A 899 0.22 -47.13 2.22
C LEU A 899 -1.17 -47.79 2.30
N GLN A 900 -2.25 -47.02 2.37
CA GLN A 900 -3.62 -47.55 2.39
C GLN A 900 -3.98 -48.27 1.09
N ARG A 901 -3.57 -47.74 -0.08
CA ARG A 901 -3.76 -48.43 -1.36
C ARG A 901 -3.08 -49.79 -1.34
N ASN A 902 -1.85 -49.88 -0.86
CA ASN A 902 -1.15 -51.17 -0.74
C ASN A 902 -1.85 -52.12 0.24
N LEU A 903 -2.26 -51.64 1.41
CA LEU A 903 -2.90 -52.46 2.45
C LEU A 903 -4.32 -52.94 2.11
N THR A 904 -4.96 -52.36 1.09
CA THR A 904 -6.35 -52.67 0.71
C THR A 904 -6.49 -53.28 -0.68
N SER A 905 -5.57 -52.96 -1.60
CA SER A 905 -5.72 -53.29 -3.02
C SER A 905 -4.58 -54.16 -3.56
N ASP A 906 -3.40 -54.15 -2.94
CA ASP A 906 -2.29 -55.03 -3.36
C ASP A 906 -2.56 -56.46 -2.89
N ARG A 907 -2.76 -57.37 -3.85
CA ARG A 907 -3.13 -58.76 -3.58
C ARG A 907 -2.12 -59.49 -2.69
N MET A 908 -0.82 -59.28 -2.88
CA MET A 908 0.21 -59.94 -2.07
C MET A 908 0.12 -59.47 -0.61
N TRP A 909 -0.07 -58.17 -0.39
CA TRP A 909 -0.13 -57.59 0.95
C TRP A 909 -1.40 -58.02 1.67
N VAL A 910 -2.54 -57.94 0.98
CA VAL A 910 -3.86 -58.32 1.54
C VAL A 910 -3.90 -59.81 1.89
N ASP A 911 -3.49 -60.70 0.98
CA ASP A 911 -3.53 -62.15 1.22
C ASP A 911 -2.59 -62.55 2.37
N THR A 912 -1.40 -61.93 2.44
CA THR A 912 -0.43 -62.19 3.52
C THR A 912 -0.93 -61.72 4.88
N LEU A 913 -1.48 -60.49 4.95
CA LEU A 913 -1.99 -59.94 6.21
C LEU A 913 -3.25 -60.67 6.67
N ALA A 914 -4.14 -61.06 5.74
CA ALA A 914 -5.32 -61.85 6.06
C ALA A 914 -4.97 -63.25 6.59
N ALA A 915 -3.92 -63.88 6.04
CA ALA A 915 -3.40 -65.14 6.57
C ALA A 915 -2.86 -64.95 8.00
N LEU A 916 -2.06 -63.91 8.23
CA LEU A 916 -1.52 -63.61 9.56
C LEU A 916 -2.61 -63.27 10.58
N THR A 917 -3.62 -62.47 10.22
CA THR A 917 -4.78 -62.20 11.08
C THR A 917 -5.48 -63.50 11.48
N ARG A 918 -5.73 -64.40 10.52
CA ARG A 918 -6.37 -65.68 10.80
C ARG A 918 -5.57 -66.54 11.76
N GLU A 919 -4.24 -66.53 11.64
CA GLU A 919 -3.33 -67.28 12.53
C GLU A 919 -3.25 -66.65 13.93
N LEU A 920 -3.07 -65.34 14.05
CA LEU A 920 -2.93 -64.65 15.35
C LEU A 920 -4.22 -64.58 16.16
N GLU A 921 -5.38 -64.54 15.49
CA GLU A 921 -6.70 -64.51 16.14
C GLU A 921 -7.32 -65.91 16.32
N ALA A 922 -6.60 -66.97 15.92
CA ALA A 922 -7.03 -68.34 16.17
C ALA A 922 -7.06 -68.64 17.67
N ARG A 923 -8.05 -69.42 18.12
CA ARG A 923 -8.24 -69.75 19.55
C ARG A 923 -7.10 -70.58 20.14
N ASP A 924 -6.39 -71.31 19.28
CA ASP A 924 -5.28 -72.21 19.57
C ASP A 924 -3.90 -71.58 19.32
N PHE A 925 -3.84 -70.27 19.10
CA PHE A 925 -2.58 -69.53 19.00
C PHE A 925 -2.03 -69.19 20.41
N PRO A 926 -0.71 -69.38 20.66
CA PRO A 926 0.31 -69.90 19.76
C PRO A 926 0.23 -71.44 19.61
N THR A 927 0.36 -71.94 18.38
CA THR A 927 0.40 -73.38 18.12
C THR A 927 1.69 -73.99 18.70
N PRO A 928 1.73 -75.30 19.02
CA PRO A 928 2.92 -75.94 19.61
C PRO A 928 4.23 -75.75 18.84
N GLU A 929 4.15 -75.54 17.52
CA GLU A 929 5.29 -75.23 16.66
C GLU A 929 5.79 -73.79 16.85
N VAL A 930 4.86 -72.83 16.96
CA VAL A 930 5.15 -71.41 17.22
C VAL A 930 5.68 -71.22 18.64
N SER A 931 5.08 -71.88 19.64
CA SER A 931 5.51 -71.76 21.05
C SER A 931 6.95 -72.22 21.29
N LYS A 932 7.49 -73.13 20.48
CA LYS A 932 8.89 -73.58 20.57
C LYS A 932 9.88 -72.60 19.95
N GLN A 933 9.51 -71.92 18.86
CA GLN A 933 10.40 -71.01 18.12
C GLN A 933 9.66 -69.74 17.65
N PRO A 934 9.13 -68.92 18.58
CA PRO A 934 8.25 -67.80 18.22
C PRO A 934 8.98 -66.71 17.43
N LEU A 935 10.26 -66.47 17.71
CA LEU A 935 11.08 -65.49 16.98
C LEU A 935 11.22 -65.84 15.50
N LYS A 936 11.40 -67.13 15.16
CA LYS A 936 11.49 -67.55 13.76
C LYS A 936 10.16 -67.37 13.03
N TYR A 937 9.04 -67.61 13.72
CA TYR A 937 7.70 -67.38 13.18
C TYR A 937 7.49 -65.91 12.80
N TYR A 938 7.72 -64.98 13.74
CA TYR A 938 7.59 -63.54 13.44
C TYR A 938 8.64 -63.06 12.42
N GLN A 939 9.85 -63.64 12.44
CA GLN A 939 10.89 -63.34 11.46
C GLN A 939 10.47 -63.71 10.03
N ALA A 940 9.78 -64.84 9.83
CA ALA A 940 9.28 -65.25 8.51
C ALA A 940 8.30 -64.23 7.91
N TYR A 941 7.47 -63.58 8.73
CA TYR A 941 6.55 -62.53 8.29
C TYR A 941 7.25 -61.19 8.06
N THR A 942 8.13 -60.75 8.96
CA THR A 942 8.88 -59.49 8.79
C THR A 942 9.81 -59.51 7.59
N GLN A 943 10.33 -60.67 7.18
CA GLN A 943 11.18 -60.81 5.99
C GLN A 943 10.44 -60.51 4.67
N ARG A 944 9.09 -60.65 4.62
CA ARG A 944 8.31 -60.42 3.39
C ARG A 944 8.37 -58.98 2.88
N TRP A 945 8.68 -58.02 3.74
CA TRP A 945 8.73 -56.58 3.41
C TRP A 945 10.10 -55.93 3.69
N LEU A 946 11.18 -56.71 3.70
CA LEU A 946 12.56 -56.24 3.94
C LEU A 946 12.96 -55.01 3.10
N LYS A 947 12.48 -54.90 1.85
CA LYS A 947 12.76 -53.77 0.96
C LYS A 947 11.94 -52.50 1.26
N VAL A 948 10.83 -52.64 1.99
CA VAL A 948 9.91 -51.54 2.33
C VAL A 948 10.32 -50.86 3.64
N TRP A 949 10.86 -51.63 4.59
CA TRP A 949 11.21 -51.14 5.93
C TRP A 949 12.12 -49.91 5.95
N PRO A 950 13.19 -49.80 5.14
CA PRO A 950 14.05 -48.60 5.17
C PRO A 950 13.31 -47.31 4.78
N THR A 951 12.47 -47.36 3.74
CA THR A 951 11.69 -46.20 3.29
C THR A 951 10.60 -45.83 4.31
N LEU A 952 9.96 -46.84 4.90
CA LEU A 952 8.95 -46.62 5.93
C LEU A 952 9.58 -46.05 7.22
N LEU A 953 10.75 -46.54 7.62
CA LEU A 953 11.50 -46.03 8.76
C LEU A 953 11.92 -44.58 8.58
N ASP A 954 12.48 -44.22 7.43
CA ASP A 954 12.84 -42.83 7.13
C ASP A 954 11.62 -41.91 7.21
N TRP A 955 10.46 -42.36 6.73
CA TRP A 955 9.21 -41.59 6.83
C TRP A 955 8.70 -41.46 8.27
N VAL A 956 8.65 -42.55 9.04
CA VAL A 956 8.19 -42.54 10.43
C VAL A 956 9.09 -41.67 11.30
N LEU A 957 10.41 -41.77 11.14
CA LEU A 957 11.37 -40.91 11.84
C LEU A 957 11.19 -39.43 11.47
N CYS A 958 10.95 -39.14 10.19
CA CYS A 958 10.73 -37.78 9.71
C CYS A 958 9.43 -37.15 10.28
N ILE A 959 8.34 -37.93 10.36
CA ILE A 959 7.10 -37.50 11.05
C ILE A 959 7.39 -37.26 12.53
N GLY A 960 8.05 -38.23 13.17
CA GLY A 960 8.39 -38.17 14.58
C GLY A 960 9.22 -36.95 14.95
N GLN A 961 10.21 -36.61 14.11
CA GLN A 961 11.05 -35.43 14.27
C GLN A 961 10.24 -34.13 14.26
N LYS A 962 9.42 -33.91 13.23
CA LYS A 962 8.59 -32.70 13.13
C LYS A 962 7.61 -32.59 14.30
N GLN A 963 7.02 -33.72 14.69
CA GLN A 963 6.07 -33.78 15.78
C GLN A 963 6.72 -33.51 17.15
N LEU A 964 7.95 -33.99 17.36
CA LEU A 964 8.75 -33.64 18.54
C LEU A 964 9.04 -32.15 18.60
N LEU A 965 9.47 -31.54 17.48
CA LEU A 965 9.71 -30.09 17.42
C LEU A 965 8.44 -29.29 17.76
N ARG A 966 7.27 -29.71 17.26
CA ARG A 966 5.98 -29.08 17.61
C ARG A 966 5.66 -29.19 19.10
N ARG A 967 5.98 -30.33 19.73
CA ARG A 967 5.81 -30.54 21.18
C ARG A 967 6.72 -29.63 22.00
N GLU A 968 7.99 -29.53 21.64
CA GLU A 968 8.93 -28.64 22.36
C GLU A 968 8.58 -27.16 22.16
N ILE A 969 8.10 -26.75 20.97
CA ILE A 969 7.57 -25.40 20.72
C ILE A 969 6.36 -25.10 21.61
N ALA A 970 5.39 -26.01 21.70
CA ALA A 970 4.21 -25.85 22.55
C ALA A 970 4.61 -25.76 24.03
N GLY A 971 5.60 -26.57 24.46
CA GLY A 971 6.15 -26.54 25.80
C GLY A 971 6.76 -25.19 26.19
N GLU A 972 7.61 -24.62 25.31
CA GLU A 972 8.21 -23.30 25.53
C GLU A 972 7.15 -22.18 25.57
N LEU A 973 6.17 -22.20 24.66
CA LEU A 973 5.07 -21.23 24.64
C LEU A 973 4.23 -21.31 25.93
N SER A 974 3.92 -22.53 26.40
CA SER A 974 3.19 -22.74 27.65
C SER A 974 3.99 -22.29 28.87
N PHE A 975 5.31 -22.53 28.88
CA PHE A 975 6.18 -22.05 29.94
C PHE A 975 6.23 -20.51 29.97
N SER A 976 6.50 -19.87 28.83
CA SER A 976 6.54 -18.41 28.71
C SER A 976 5.20 -17.76 29.06
N SER A 977 4.07 -18.29 28.58
CA SER A 977 2.76 -17.69 28.85
C SER A 977 2.38 -17.74 30.34
N LYS A 978 2.76 -18.80 31.05
CA LYS A 978 2.59 -18.91 32.51
C LYS A 978 3.44 -17.91 33.30
N CYS A 979 4.59 -17.53 32.76
CA CYS A 979 5.49 -16.53 33.36
C CYS A 979 5.05 -15.09 33.02
N ASP A 980 4.88 -14.79 31.74
CA ASP A 980 4.77 -13.43 31.22
C ASP A 980 3.30 -12.96 31.10
N ALA A 981 2.35 -13.89 30.90
CA ALA A 981 0.94 -13.60 30.59
C ALA A 981 -0.04 -14.47 31.41
N LYS A 982 0.25 -14.66 32.70
CA LYS A 982 -0.46 -15.59 33.59
C LYS A 982 -1.99 -15.48 33.56
N LEU A 983 -2.55 -14.26 33.52
CA LEU A 983 -4.02 -14.09 33.50
C LEU A 983 -4.62 -14.61 32.20
N LEU A 984 -4.01 -14.29 31.06
CA LEU A 984 -4.46 -14.74 29.74
C LEU A 984 -4.40 -16.26 29.63
N GLU A 985 -3.30 -16.87 30.09
CA GLU A 985 -3.10 -18.31 30.07
C GLU A 985 -4.17 -19.05 30.89
N ASN A 986 -4.40 -18.62 32.14
CA ASN A 986 -5.40 -19.25 33.00
C ASN A 986 -6.82 -19.10 32.45
N THR A 987 -7.16 -17.93 31.89
CA THR A 987 -8.48 -17.71 31.28
C THR A 987 -8.67 -18.55 30.02
N ALA A 988 -7.67 -18.62 29.14
CA ALA A 988 -7.73 -19.42 27.92
C ALA A 988 -7.84 -20.92 28.22
N ASP A 989 -7.06 -21.44 29.19
CA ASP A 989 -7.11 -22.84 29.61
C ASP A 989 -8.47 -23.19 30.26
N THR A 990 -8.98 -22.32 31.13
CA THR A 990 -10.29 -22.51 31.76
C THR A 990 -11.41 -22.53 30.72
N LEU A 991 -11.37 -21.60 29.76
CA LEU A 991 -12.36 -21.53 28.68
C LEU A 991 -12.29 -22.78 27.78
N ASN A 992 -11.08 -23.22 27.41
CA ASN A 992 -10.87 -24.43 26.62
C ASN A 992 -11.46 -25.66 27.32
N LYS A 993 -11.18 -25.84 28.62
CA LYS A 993 -11.74 -26.95 29.41
C LYS A 993 -13.27 -26.90 29.50
N ALA A 994 -13.84 -25.71 29.68
CA ALA A 994 -15.29 -25.52 29.73
C ALA A 994 -15.95 -25.89 28.39
N LEU A 995 -15.39 -25.46 27.26
CA LEU A 995 -15.91 -25.75 25.93
C LEU A 995 -15.74 -27.23 25.54
N LEU A 996 -14.61 -27.85 25.90
CA LEU A 996 -14.42 -29.29 25.70
C LEU A 996 -15.42 -30.12 26.51
N LEU A 997 -15.76 -29.69 27.74
CA LEU A 997 -16.80 -30.31 28.54
C LEU A 997 -18.18 -30.15 27.88
N GLU A 998 -18.50 -28.96 27.38
CA GLU A 998 -19.76 -28.69 26.70
C GLU A 998 -19.91 -29.51 25.41
N LEU A 999 -18.87 -29.58 24.57
CA LEU A 999 -18.82 -30.43 23.37
C LEU A 999 -18.96 -31.93 23.68
N SER A 1000 -18.63 -32.36 24.90
CA SER A 1000 -18.83 -33.74 25.34
C SER A 1000 -20.28 -34.04 25.75
N LEU A 1001 -21.05 -32.99 26.08
CA LEU A 1001 -22.43 -33.07 26.59
C LEU A 1001 -23.49 -32.71 25.55
N SER A 1002 -23.22 -31.75 24.65
CA SER A 1002 -24.14 -31.25 23.63
C SER A 1002 -23.47 -31.05 22.27
N LYS A 1003 -24.28 -30.90 21.21
CA LYS A 1003 -23.81 -30.57 19.85
C LYS A 1003 -24.09 -29.11 19.47
N ASP A 1004 -24.51 -28.29 20.42
CA ASP A 1004 -25.06 -26.97 20.16
C ASP A 1004 -23.98 -25.96 19.71
N LEU A 1005 -22.71 -26.21 20.04
CA LEU A 1005 -21.53 -25.44 19.61
C LEU A 1005 -21.05 -25.76 18.17
N CYS A 1006 -21.72 -26.67 17.46
CA CYS A 1006 -21.40 -27.02 16.08
C CYS A 1006 -22.10 -26.12 15.04
N ASP A 1007 -22.75 -25.04 15.47
CA ASP A 1007 -23.34 -24.03 14.59
C ASP A 1007 -22.27 -23.04 14.06
N GLU A 1008 -22.63 -22.19 13.10
CA GLU A 1008 -21.66 -21.25 12.48
C GLU A 1008 -21.00 -20.33 13.51
N LYS A 1009 -21.77 -19.87 14.52
CA LYS A 1009 -21.26 -18.97 15.56
C LYS A 1009 -20.28 -19.69 16.51
N GLY A 1010 -20.60 -20.92 16.91
CA GLY A 1010 -19.71 -21.75 17.71
C GLY A 1010 -18.41 -22.07 16.98
N VAL A 1011 -18.46 -22.35 15.67
CA VAL A 1011 -17.26 -22.61 14.86
C VAL A 1011 -16.35 -21.37 14.77
N VAL A 1012 -16.92 -20.17 14.56
CA VAL A 1012 -16.13 -18.92 14.56
C VAL A 1012 -15.44 -18.71 15.91
N MET A 1013 -16.20 -18.84 17.01
CA MET A 1013 -15.65 -18.72 18.36
C MET A 1013 -14.53 -19.74 18.65
N LEU A 1014 -14.71 -21.00 18.25
CA LEU A 1014 -13.69 -22.04 18.40
C LEU A 1014 -12.43 -21.74 17.58
N THR A 1015 -12.59 -21.13 16.40
CA THR A 1015 -11.46 -20.72 15.54
C THR A 1015 -10.66 -19.59 16.17
N GLU A 1016 -11.33 -18.56 16.70
CA GLU A 1016 -10.67 -17.46 17.43
C GLU A 1016 -9.97 -17.95 18.71
N LEU A 1017 -10.62 -18.85 19.45
CA LEU A 1017 -10.02 -19.48 20.63
C LEU A 1017 -8.80 -20.32 20.25
N GLN A 1018 -8.88 -21.11 19.18
CA GLN A 1018 -7.76 -21.93 18.71
C GLN A 1018 -6.51 -21.08 18.45
N GLU A 1019 -6.66 -19.90 17.86
CA GLU A 1019 -5.53 -18.99 17.67
C GLU A 1019 -4.92 -18.57 19.01
N THR A 1020 -5.75 -18.19 19.99
CA THR A 1020 -5.28 -17.85 21.34
C THR A 1020 -4.58 -19.03 22.03
N LEU A 1021 -5.10 -20.25 21.86
CA LEU A 1021 -4.52 -21.48 22.41
C LEU A 1021 -3.15 -21.80 21.80
N LEU A 1022 -2.96 -21.54 20.50
CA LEU A 1022 -1.67 -21.68 19.84
C LEU A 1022 -0.62 -20.75 20.45
N TYR A 1023 -0.93 -19.45 20.62
CA TYR A 1023 0.01 -18.48 21.20
C TYR A 1023 0.28 -18.70 22.70
N THR A 1024 -0.66 -19.28 23.44
CA THR A 1024 -0.47 -19.64 24.86
C THR A 1024 0.21 -20.99 25.05
N GLY A 1025 0.37 -21.80 23.99
CA GLY A 1025 0.92 -23.16 24.07
C GLY A 1025 -0.06 -24.19 24.65
N ASN A 1026 -1.35 -23.83 24.79
CA ASN A 1026 -2.39 -24.67 25.38
C ASN A 1026 -3.08 -25.55 24.33
N PHE A 1027 -2.28 -26.28 23.55
CA PHE A 1027 -2.76 -27.25 22.55
C PHE A 1027 -1.89 -28.50 22.59
N GLU A 1028 -2.46 -29.63 22.18
CA GLU A 1028 -1.75 -30.91 22.18
C GLU A 1028 -1.43 -31.36 20.75
N PRO A 1029 -0.17 -31.21 20.29
CA PRO A 1029 0.18 -31.55 18.91
C PRO A 1029 -0.15 -33.00 18.54
N LEU A 1030 0.04 -33.94 19.48
CA LEU A 1030 -0.10 -35.39 19.24
C LEU A 1030 -1.55 -35.85 19.10
N GLU A 1031 -2.51 -35.05 19.56
CA GLU A 1031 -3.93 -35.38 19.47
C GLU A 1031 -4.54 -34.90 18.15
N GLN A 1032 -3.86 -34.02 17.41
CA GLN A 1032 -4.36 -33.45 16.17
C GLN A 1032 -4.53 -34.50 15.07
N VAL A 1033 -5.72 -34.50 14.47
CA VAL A 1033 -6.07 -35.33 13.31
C VAL A 1033 -6.05 -34.47 12.05
N PHE A 1034 -5.18 -34.81 11.10
CA PHE A 1034 -5.01 -34.12 9.83
C PHE A 1034 -5.89 -34.69 8.71
N LEU A 1035 -6.17 -35.99 8.77
CA LEU A 1035 -6.82 -36.73 7.71
C LEU A 1035 -7.91 -37.63 8.27
N ILE A 1036 -9.06 -37.66 7.60
CA ILE A 1036 -10.10 -38.67 7.85
C ILE A 1036 -9.74 -39.90 7.03
N THR A 1037 -9.41 -41.00 7.70
CA THR A 1037 -8.91 -42.22 7.08
C THR A 1037 -9.92 -43.37 7.15
N LYS A 1038 -9.82 -44.33 6.22
CA LYS A 1038 -10.58 -45.58 6.31
C LYS A 1038 -9.92 -46.49 7.34
N ASN A 1039 -10.66 -46.88 8.37
CA ASN A 1039 -10.19 -47.81 9.38
C ASN A 1039 -9.95 -49.17 8.76
N THR A 1040 -8.71 -49.65 8.84
CA THR A 1040 -8.35 -50.99 8.38
C THR A 1040 -7.64 -51.73 9.50
N HIS A 1041 -8.11 -52.93 9.77
CA HIS A 1041 -7.46 -53.87 10.69
C HIS A 1041 -5.99 -54.10 10.28
N ASN A 1042 -5.75 -54.25 8.97
CA ASN A 1042 -4.44 -54.43 8.36
C ASN A 1042 -3.43 -53.34 8.73
N MET A 1043 -3.87 -52.11 9.02
CA MET A 1043 -2.97 -51.03 9.44
C MET A 1043 -2.31 -51.33 10.79
N ALA A 1044 -3.10 -51.76 11.79
CA ALA A 1044 -2.56 -52.10 13.10
C ALA A 1044 -1.56 -53.25 13.01
N LEU A 1045 -1.90 -54.29 12.24
CA LEU A 1045 -1.07 -55.47 12.06
C LEU A 1045 0.23 -55.17 11.29
N PHE A 1046 0.16 -54.34 10.25
CA PHE A 1046 1.33 -53.94 9.48
C PHE A 1046 2.28 -53.05 10.29
N MET A 1047 1.74 -52.10 11.07
CA MET A 1047 2.54 -51.27 11.97
C MET A 1047 3.16 -52.11 13.11
N PHE A 1048 2.47 -53.14 13.59
CA PHE A 1048 3.01 -54.13 14.52
C PHE A 1048 4.24 -54.86 13.94
N LEU A 1049 4.11 -55.43 12.73
CA LEU A 1049 5.21 -56.12 12.03
C LEU A 1049 6.40 -55.18 11.80
N PHE A 1050 6.12 -53.93 11.44
CA PHE A 1050 7.13 -52.91 11.24
C PHE A 1050 7.88 -52.58 12.54
N THR A 1051 7.19 -52.46 13.67
CA THR A 1051 7.81 -52.23 14.99
C THR A 1051 8.75 -53.37 15.36
N ILE A 1052 8.29 -54.62 15.32
CA ILE A 1052 9.11 -55.78 15.72
C ILE A 1052 10.32 -56.00 14.78
N ALA A 1053 10.23 -55.60 13.51
CA ALA A 1053 11.36 -55.64 12.57
C ALA A 1053 12.51 -54.69 12.96
N HIS A 1054 12.25 -53.70 13.82
CA HIS A 1054 13.23 -52.70 14.25
C HIS A 1054 13.61 -52.78 15.74
N LEU A 1055 12.83 -53.47 16.58
CA LEU A 1055 13.17 -53.68 18.00
C LEU A 1055 14.56 -54.28 18.21
N GLY A 1056 14.95 -55.23 17.38
CA GLY A 1056 16.25 -55.91 17.46
C GLY A 1056 17.47 -54.97 17.28
N ARG A 1057 17.26 -53.73 16.84
CA ARG A 1057 18.29 -52.69 16.62
C ARG A 1057 18.43 -51.74 17.81
N MET A 1058 17.63 -51.90 18.86
CA MET A 1058 17.61 -51.05 20.05
C MET A 1058 18.00 -51.82 21.31
N GLN A 1059 18.57 -51.13 22.29
CA GLN A 1059 18.92 -51.66 23.61
C GLN A 1059 18.55 -50.65 24.68
N HIS A 1060 18.10 -51.12 25.84
CA HIS A 1060 17.86 -50.25 26.98
C HIS A 1060 19.18 -49.80 27.61
N SER A 1061 19.25 -48.51 27.94
CA SER A 1061 20.33 -47.91 28.70
C SER A 1061 19.80 -47.51 30.07
N THR A 1062 20.34 -48.13 31.13
CA THR A 1062 19.97 -47.85 32.52
C THR A 1062 20.39 -46.47 32.99
N ILE A 1063 21.39 -45.84 32.35
CA ILE A 1063 21.90 -44.51 32.70
C ILE A 1063 20.93 -43.42 32.23
N THR A 1064 20.39 -43.57 31.02
CA THR A 1064 19.51 -42.57 30.39
C THR A 1064 18.03 -42.95 30.48
N ASP A 1065 17.73 -44.12 31.03
CA ASP A 1065 16.41 -44.77 31.06
C ASP A 1065 15.65 -44.66 29.73
N CYS A 1066 16.37 -44.92 28.64
CA CYS A 1066 15.88 -44.78 27.27
C CYS A 1066 16.37 -45.94 26.41
N LEU A 1067 15.60 -46.29 25.39
CA LEU A 1067 16.06 -47.21 24.34
C LEU A 1067 16.99 -46.45 23.38
N LEU A 1068 18.22 -46.93 23.27
CA LEU A 1068 19.25 -46.39 22.39
C LEU A 1068 19.56 -47.39 21.26
N PRO A 1069 20.13 -46.93 20.13
CA PRO A 1069 20.61 -47.83 19.08
C PRO A 1069 21.68 -48.79 19.61
N LYS A 1070 21.63 -50.06 19.19
CA LYS A 1070 22.65 -51.06 19.55
C LYS A 1070 24.02 -50.73 18.95
N SER A 1071 24.04 -50.21 17.73
CA SER A 1071 25.24 -49.80 17.03
C SER A 1071 25.12 -48.38 16.48
N ALA A 1072 26.22 -47.65 16.37
CA ALA A 1072 26.24 -46.35 15.69
C ALA A 1072 25.89 -46.42 14.19
N LYS A 1073 25.90 -47.61 13.59
CA LYS A 1073 25.41 -47.85 12.21
C LYS A 1073 23.88 -47.93 12.12
N ASP A 1074 23.20 -48.13 13.25
CA ASP A 1074 21.75 -48.17 13.28
C ASP A 1074 21.17 -46.75 13.21
N ASN A 1075 20.72 -46.36 12.02
CA ASN A 1075 20.04 -45.10 11.76
C ASN A 1075 18.60 -45.10 12.31
N ILE A 1076 18.44 -45.34 13.61
CA ILE A 1076 17.17 -45.26 14.34
C ILE A 1076 17.36 -44.41 15.58
N ASP A 1077 16.32 -43.70 16.00
CA ASP A 1077 16.21 -43.05 17.30
C ASP A 1077 14.83 -43.40 17.85
N ASN A 1078 14.78 -43.94 19.07
CA ASN A 1078 13.56 -44.52 19.62
C ASN A 1078 12.45 -43.49 19.86
N VAL A 1079 12.80 -42.29 20.32
CA VAL A 1079 11.76 -41.30 20.65
C VAL A 1079 11.06 -40.77 19.39
N PRO A 1080 11.78 -40.28 18.34
CA PRO A 1080 11.16 -39.96 17.06
C PRO A 1080 10.42 -41.16 16.46
N PHE A 1081 10.95 -42.38 16.60
CA PHE A 1081 10.28 -43.57 16.08
C PHE A 1081 8.90 -43.80 16.74
N ILE A 1082 8.83 -43.77 18.07
CA ILE A 1082 7.56 -43.91 18.82
C ILE A 1082 6.60 -42.77 18.48
N VAL A 1083 7.09 -41.53 18.51
CA VAL A 1083 6.26 -40.35 18.21
C VAL A 1083 5.68 -40.42 16.80
N GLY A 1084 6.47 -40.86 15.81
CA GLY A 1084 6.01 -41.06 14.44
C GLY A 1084 4.91 -42.13 14.35
N LEU A 1085 5.08 -43.27 15.03
CA LEU A 1085 4.08 -44.34 15.09
C LEU A 1085 2.78 -43.87 15.73
N VAL A 1086 2.86 -43.16 16.87
CA VAL A 1086 1.69 -42.59 17.56
C VAL A 1086 0.96 -41.61 16.65
N THR A 1087 1.70 -40.72 15.96
CA THR A 1087 1.13 -39.72 15.06
C THR A 1087 0.36 -40.36 13.90
N ILE A 1088 0.89 -41.44 13.30
CA ILE A 1088 0.22 -42.17 12.22
C ILE A 1088 -1.02 -42.89 12.76
N LEU A 1089 -0.91 -43.61 13.88
CA LEU A 1089 -2.02 -44.36 14.47
C LEU A 1089 -3.16 -43.45 14.95
N GLN A 1090 -2.84 -42.21 15.36
CA GLN A 1090 -3.83 -41.21 15.76
C GLN A 1090 -4.71 -40.75 14.60
N GLN A 1091 -4.27 -40.88 13.34
CA GLN A 1091 -5.09 -40.53 12.16
C GLN A 1091 -6.23 -41.53 11.91
N PHE A 1092 -6.25 -42.66 12.64
CA PHE A 1092 -7.27 -43.70 12.56
C PHE A 1092 -8.15 -43.70 13.81
N HIS A 1093 -9.28 -44.41 13.72
CA HIS A 1093 -10.13 -44.62 14.89
C HIS A 1093 -9.35 -45.31 16.03
N LYS A 1094 -9.66 -44.92 17.28
CA LYS A 1094 -8.99 -45.37 18.51
C LYS A 1094 -8.77 -46.90 18.57
N ASN A 1095 -9.70 -47.68 18.01
CA ASN A 1095 -9.62 -49.14 17.94
C ASN A 1095 -8.35 -49.65 17.22
N VAL A 1096 -7.87 -48.98 16.18
CA VAL A 1096 -6.67 -49.40 15.43
C VAL A 1096 -5.43 -49.29 16.31
N LYS A 1097 -5.30 -48.19 17.06
CA LYS A 1097 -4.23 -48.00 18.06
C LYS A 1097 -4.29 -49.05 19.17
N MET A 1098 -5.49 -49.36 19.68
CA MET A 1098 -5.67 -50.39 20.71
C MET A 1098 -5.35 -51.80 20.18
N LEU A 1099 -5.69 -52.10 18.92
CA LEU A 1099 -5.40 -53.36 18.27
C LEU A 1099 -3.89 -53.54 18.05
N TYR A 1100 -3.18 -52.49 17.65
CA TYR A 1100 -1.71 -52.47 17.55
C TYR A 1100 -1.07 -52.83 18.91
N ILE A 1101 -1.57 -52.22 20.01
CA ILE A 1101 -1.10 -52.54 21.36
C ILE A 1101 -1.38 -54.00 21.69
N SER A 1102 -2.57 -54.52 21.36
CA SER A 1102 -2.91 -55.93 21.58
C SER A 1102 -1.94 -56.89 20.87
N TYR A 1103 -1.58 -56.64 19.60
CA TYR A 1103 -0.61 -57.49 18.89
C TYR A 1103 0.81 -57.39 19.48
N MET A 1104 1.23 -56.19 19.86
CA MET A 1104 2.51 -56.01 20.55
C MET A 1104 2.53 -56.74 21.91
N SER A 1105 1.45 -56.70 22.69
CA SER A 1105 1.31 -57.46 23.93
C SER A 1105 1.32 -58.97 23.67
N GLN A 1106 0.59 -59.45 22.66
CA GLN A 1106 0.58 -60.87 22.29
C GLN A 1106 1.97 -61.37 21.88
N TYR A 1107 2.73 -60.58 21.12
CA TYR A 1107 4.14 -60.86 20.80
C TYR A 1107 4.99 -60.98 22.07
N VAL A 1108 4.88 -60.01 22.98
CA VAL A 1108 5.62 -60.04 24.26
C VAL A 1108 5.28 -61.30 25.04
N VAL A 1109 4.00 -61.64 25.22
CA VAL A 1109 3.57 -62.83 25.97
C VAL A 1109 4.10 -64.11 25.32
N THR A 1110 3.89 -64.27 24.01
CA THR A 1110 4.29 -65.47 23.26
C THR A 1110 5.80 -65.71 23.33
N VAL A 1111 6.61 -64.65 23.20
CA VAL A 1111 8.07 -64.76 23.26
C VAL A 1111 8.56 -64.95 24.70
N SER A 1112 7.91 -64.30 25.67
CA SER A 1112 8.24 -64.43 27.11
C SER A 1112 8.01 -65.85 27.60
N GLU A 1113 6.85 -66.44 27.30
CA GLU A 1113 6.52 -67.81 27.72
C GLU A 1113 7.53 -68.82 27.16
N ALA A 1114 7.89 -68.71 25.88
CA ALA A 1114 8.90 -69.56 25.27
C ALA A 1114 10.30 -69.41 25.90
N GLN A 1115 10.69 -68.18 26.27
CA GLN A 1115 11.99 -67.91 26.90
C GLN A 1115 12.04 -68.35 28.37
N LEU A 1116 10.95 -68.17 29.11
CA LEU A 1116 10.82 -68.62 30.50
C LEU A 1116 10.80 -70.16 30.59
N LEU A 1117 10.20 -70.85 29.60
CA LEU A 1117 10.22 -72.31 29.50
C LEU A 1117 11.60 -72.89 29.15
N ASP A 1118 12.47 -72.13 28.48
CA ASP A 1118 13.80 -72.57 28.03
C ASP A 1118 14.92 -72.17 29.00
N LYS A 1119 14.90 -70.94 29.52
CA LYS A 1119 16.04 -70.31 30.24
C LYS A 1119 15.69 -69.71 31.60
N GLU A 1120 14.44 -69.81 32.05
CA GLU A 1120 13.94 -69.26 33.32
C GLU A 1120 14.14 -67.74 33.53
N ILE A 1121 14.58 -66.99 32.51
CA ILE A 1121 14.82 -65.54 32.55
C ILE A 1121 14.31 -64.90 31.25
N LEU A 1122 13.75 -63.68 31.34
CA LEU A 1122 13.36 -62.90 30.17
C LEU A 1122 14.59 -62.50 29.33
N GLY A 1123 14.55 -62.79 28.04
CA GLY A 1123 15.60 -62.41 27.10
C GLY A 1123 15.61 -60.91 26.76
N PRO A 1124 16.72 -60.40 26.19
CA PRO A 1124 16.90 -58.97 25.90
C PRO A 1124 15.87 -58.41 24.91
N GLU A 1125 15.31 -59.25 24.03
CA GLU A 1125 14.28 -58.86 23.06
C GLU A 1125 12.93 -58.54 23.73
N VAL A 1126 12.54 -59.35 24.73
CA VAL A 1126 11.33 -59.13 25.52
C VAL A 1126 11.49 -57.89 26.39
N VAL A 1127 12.64 -57.75 27.07
CA VAL A 1127 12.94 -56.56 27.88
C VAL A 1127 12.91 -55.29 27.03
N THR A 1128 13.48 -55.31 25.82
CA THR A 1128 13.45 -54.16 24.90
C THR A 1128 12.01 -53.85 24.42
N ALA A 1129 11.21 -54.88 24.12
CA ALA A 1129 9.82 -54.72 23.71
C ALA A 1129 8.93 -54.14 24.82
N LEU A 1130 9.15 -54.54 26.08
CA LEU A 1130 8.45 -54.01 27.25
C LEU A 1130 8.80 -52.53 27.51
N HIS A 1131 10.10 -52.17 27.48
CA HIS A 1131 10.51 -50.77 27.56
C HIS A 1131 9.91 -49.92 26.42
N PHE A 1132 9.85 -50.48 25.21
CA PHE A 1132 9.22 -49.80 24.07
C PHE A 1132 7.73 -49.57 24.30
N LEU A 1133 6.99 -50.57 24.78
CA LEU A 1133 5.56 -50.46 25.06
C LEU A 1133 5.24 -49.47 26.17
N LEU A 1134 6.06 -49.44 27.23
CA LEU A 1134 5.93 -48.46 28.31
C LEU A 1134 6.18 -47.04 27.80
N ALA A 1135 7.23 -46.83 27.02
CA ALA A 1135 7.52 -45.55 26.38
C ALA A 1135 6.40 -45.14 25.40
N PHE A 1136 5.85 -46.08 24.63
CA PHE A 1136 4.76 -45.85 23.70
C PHE A 1136 3.49 -45.39 24.42
N ILE A 1137 3.10 -46.04 25.51
CA ILE A 1137 1.90 -45.70 26.28
C ILE A 1137 2.06 -44.37 27.02
N ARG A 1138 3.27 -44.09 27.54
CA ARG A 1138 3.62 -42.79 28.12
C ARG A 1138 3.45 -41.66 27.10
N ILE A 1139 4.06 -41.81 25.92
CA ILE A 1139 3.97 -40.80 24.85
C ILE A 1139 2.55 -40.67 24.30
N ALA A 1140 1.80 -41.77 24.20
CA ALA A 1140 0.41 -41.78 23.75
C ALA A 1140 -0.61 -41.36 24.82
N ARG A 1141 -0.16 -41.01 26.04
CA ARG A 1141 -0.99 -40.67 27.22
C ARG A 1141 -2.08 -41.69 27.52
N LEU A 1142 -1.76 -42.98 27.39
CA LEU A 1142 -2.65 -44.07 27.75
C LEU A 1142 -2.37 -44.53 29.19
N PRO A 1143 -3.39 -44.99 29.93
CA PRO A 1143 -3.17 -45.48 31.30
C PRO A 1143 -2.43 -46.83 31.27
N LEU A 1144 -1.59 -47.08 32.28
CA LEU A 1144 -0.82 -48.33 32.42
C LEU A 1144 -1.71 -49.58 32.41
N GLY A 1145 -2.93 -49.46 32.93
CA GLY A 1145 -3.95 -50.53 32.91
C GLY A 1145 -4.26 -51.09 31.52
N VAL A 1146 -3.93 -50.38 30.44
CA VAL A 1146 -4.01 -50.92 29.06
C VAL A 1146 -3.06 -52.10 28.86
N LEU A 1147 -1.86 -52.09 29.46
CA LEU A 1147 -0.92 -53.22 29.40
C LEU A 1147 -1.28 -54.31 30.40
N GLU A 1148 -1.65 -53.95 31.63
CA GLU A 1148 -1.98 -54.91 32.70
C GLU A 1148 -3.15 -55.83 32.31
N GLN A 1149 -4.08 -55.33 31.49
CA GLN A 1149 -5.19 -56.13 30.95
C GLN A 1149 -4.77 -57.14 29.87
N ARG A 1150 -3.58 -56.98 29.27
CA ARG A 1150 -3.14 -57.73 28.07
C ARG A 1150 -1.87 -58.55 28.31
N ILE A 1151 -1.07 -58.20 29.31
CA ILE A 1151 0.18 -58.89 29.66
C ILE A 1151 0.01 -59.47 31.07
N PRO A 1152 0.22 -60.78 31.28
CA PRO A 1152 0.16 -61.40 32.60
C PRO A 1152 1.06 -60.72 33.62
N ASN A 1153 0.55 -60.50 34.83
CA ASN A 1153 1.29 -59.85 35.92
C ASN A 1153 2.63 -60.52 36.23
N ILE A 1154 2.76 -61.83 36.05
CA ILE A 1154 4.02 -62.54 36.28
C ILE A 1154 5.16 -62.04 35.37
N ILE A 1155 4.86 -61.70 34.11
CA ILE A 1155 5.84 -61.16 33.15
C ILE A 1155 6.18 -59.71 33.51
N LEU A 1156 5.20 -58.93 33.96
CA LEU A 1156 5.40 -57.55 34.40
C LEU A 1156 6.24 -57.49 35.68
N SER A 1157 5.99 -58.37 36.67
CA SER A 1157 6.77 -58.45 37.90
C SER A 1157 8.20 -58.93 37.66
N GLU A 1158 8.41 -59.91 36.78
CA GLU A 1158 9.75 -60.35 36.39
C GLU A 1158 10.52 -59.24 35.65
N TYR A 1159 9.83 -58.48 34.81
CA TYR A 1159 10.39 -57.28 34.17
C TYR A 1159 10.74 -56.18 35.18
N GLU A 1160 9.89 -55.91 36.17
CA GLU A 1160 10.18 -54.96 37.25
C GLU A 1160 11.44 -55.38 38.03
N TYR A 1161 11.58 -56.69 38.31
CA TYR A 1161 12.76 -57.25 38.95
C TYR A 1161 14.04 -57.07 38.11
N LEU A 1162 13.95 -57.25 36.78
CA LEU A 1162 15.10 -57.10 35.87
C LEU A 1162 15.44 -55.64 35.53
N SER A 1163 14.45 -54.75 35.55
CA SER A 1163 14.63 -53.31 35.30
C SER A 1163 15.09 -52.55 36.55
N THR A 1164 14.78 -53.04 37.76
CA THR A 1164 15.32 -52.54 39.03
C THR A 1164 16.71 -53.13 39.31
N LEU A 1165 17.69 -52.77 38.48
CA LEU A 1165 19.10 -53.03 38.80
C LEU A 1165 19.55 -52.10 39.94
N LEU A 1166 19.44 -52.60 41.17
CA LEU A 1166 20.29 -52.21 42.30
C LEU A 1166 21.75 -52.46 41.91
N LYS A 1167 22.45 -51.39 41.51
CA LYS A 1167 23.88 -51.21 41.78
C LYS A 1167 24.17 -49.76 42.12
#